data_AF-A0A6P7TH86-F1
#
_entry.id   AF-A0A6P7TH86-F1
#
_cell.length_a   1.000
_cell.length_b   1.000
_cell.length_c   1.000
_cell.angle_alpha   90.00
_cell.angle_beta   90.00
_cell.angle_gamma   90.00
#
_symmetry.space_group_name_H-M   'P 1'
#
loop_
_entity.id
_entity.type
_entity.pdbx_description
1 polymer ?
#
loop_
_entity_poly.entity_id
_entity_poly.type
_entity_poly.pdbx_seq_one_letter_code
_entity_poly.pdbx_strand_id
1 'polypeptide(L)'
;MTSLSASVFEILVAPITFDSSSCFAWNRNTSQKSFGKNTSSPESEYIKKEKAKKTTTEKVDSQPITKKTNETVLEKKATSGEYVSVHPKEVEEKLIRKVNNEKEKIEQELARIKLQSSKDAKQHEEECQKLRIQNEKLQEQKRKTEDNLNQKIDQLSNQIKNNKVKYQKIIEENNTLKRTPPRPVVDNSEEKKLEQKVHILEEELDKNTRRLEISEKYKAKSELKIKELLEKMKNETNAKRMKEVQMSLKNLQNDNSRLSVENSKLNDALTQAEKQCASFNIQLKNLYKEIENKDADYNEKIKEVEKELKLVKKENNRLLETSMHLSNPLTIEASLEHKEPAGAPNGDVQEEKFTCTKISLIEHERILGEKNSEIMQLTSELSTHETETTARVEEKDNEIRAITCKLNNNVKEVEELKKEIKVWHAKNDDLRKKNWKAMEALNESEKSSEQQIVDAVRTAEVQAADTFSHDRALLQSIFPSITVDNSLEHTIWMKTFEQKAVEFLKSKADEPVSNLKEMTKNVELFEKKLDVAMKESTELAAQLKSEKDLQIKISDKLKESETKFIELQSAYEIKLAELSNELATQTKKYSDFEKMYEALHSNLQHNEVENKELKEHVNSLNMRLTESPEDKVKLENKLKDYQNLFLITDEKLQLLQKSVEEEEQKWKHALAEAEKEIQILKEKQTSLEYLKSEVSKQQALIEEEQGKNRDLAQTVVKLNGIIKTGQDALAQEQNLVENLKQKFCVKESNNSAQKIEQTSGIANSDVGTSV
;
A
#
# COMPACT_ATOMS: atom_id res chain seq x y z
N MET A 1 -66.96 27.64 -4.81
CA MET A 1 -67.08 26.74 -3.65
C MET A 1 -65.79 26.89 -2.84
N THR A 2 -65.50 28.02 -2.17
CA THR A 2 -66.10 28.57 -0.94
C THR A 2 -66.28 27.46 0.13
N SER A 3 -65.70 27.50 1.32
CA SER A 3 -65.19 28.65 2.07
C SER A 3 -64.59 28.24 3.44
N LEU A 4 -63.67 29.07 3.94
CA LEU A 4 -63.53 29.53 5.35
C LEU A 4 -63.02 28.52 6.39
N SER A 5 -62.17 28.88 7.36
CA SER A 5 -61.61 30.19 7.74
C SER A 5 -60.49 29.99 8.76
N ALA A 6 -59.38 30.70 8.56
CA ALA A 6 -58.43 31.06 9.59
C ALA A 6 -58.90 32.32 10.35
N SER A 7 -58.57 32.39 11.64
CA SER A 7 -58.51 33.61 12.46
C SER A 7 -57.89 33.26 13.82
N VAL A 8 -57.09 34.07 14.52
CA VAL A 8 -56.35 35.32 14.24
C VAL A 8 -55.57 35.63 15.56
N PHE A 9 -54.37 36.20 15.42
CA PHE A 9 -53.61 37.07 16.35
C PHE A 9 -52.90 36.57 17.63
N GLU A 10 -51.61 36.95 17.66
CA GLU A 10 -50.70 37.08 18.81
C GLU A 10 -51.17 38.11 19.84
N ILE A 11 -50.69 38.00 21.08
CA ILE A 11 -50.04 39.07 21.86
C ILE A 11 -49.33 38.46 23.09
N LEU A 12 -48.07 38.85 23.28
CA LEU A 12 -47.23 38.69 24.47
C LEU A 12 -47.82 39.40 25.69
N VAL A 13 -47.53 38.92 26.91
CA VAL A 13 -47.04 39.67 28.09
C VAL A 13 -47.21 38.79 29.35
N ALA A 14 -46.10 38.55 30.05
CA ALA A 14 -45.99 37.91 31.37
C ALA A 14 -46.23 38.95 32.50
N PRO A 15 -45.92 38.74 33.80
CA PRO A 15 -45.99 37.57 34.71
C PRO A 15 -46.67 37.95 36.07
N ILE A 16 -46.49 37.09 37.12
CA ILE A 16 -46.67 37.35 38.59
C ILE A 16 -48.15 37.27 39.05
N THR A 17 -48.62 36.49 40.04
CA THR A 17 -48.31 36.29 41.49
C THR A 17 -48.87 34.92 41.95
N PHE A 18 -48.29 34.21 42.93
CA PHE A 18 -48.63 34.26 44.38
C PHE A 18 -50.17 34.29 44.61
N ASP A 19 -50.82 33.48 45.45
CA ASP A 19 -50.39 32.88 46.71
C ASP A 19 -51.40 31.84 47.23
N SER A 20 -50.90 30.98 48.12
CA SER A 20 -51.51 30.45 49.34
C SER A 20 -52.94 29.90 49.37
N SER A 21 -53.04 28.66 49.83
CA SER A 21 -53.51 28.29 51.18
C SER A 21 -53.78 26.77 51.16
N SER A 22 -53.38 25.91 52.08
CA SER A 22 -52.93 26.00 53.48
C SER A 22 -52.30 24.62 53.76
N CYS A 23 -51.06 24.54 54.27
CA CYS A 23 -50.73 24.30 55.69
C CYS A 23 -51.58 23.18 56.32
N PHE A 24 -51.02 22.07 56.84
CA PHE A 24 -50.08 21.95 57.97
C PHE A 24 -49.20 20.68 57.80
N ALA A 25 -47.86 20.78 57.78
CA ALA A 25 -46.91 20.69 58.91
C ALA A 25 -46.57 19.23 59.31
N TRP A 26 -45.35 18.71 59.03
CA TRP A 26 -44.10 18.80 59.84
C TRP A 26 -44.24 18.08 61.21
N ASN A 27 -43.33 17.27 61.73
CA ASN A 27 -41.87 17.19 61.56
C ASN A 27 -41.30 15.86 62.17
N ARG A 28 -40.06 15.56 61.78
CA ARG A 28 -39.01 14.65 62.30
C ARG A 28 -39.11 14.15 63.77
N ASN A 29 -38.64 12.91 64.04
CA ASN A 29 -37.27 12.65 64.56
C ASN A 29 -36.96 11.17 64.92
N THR A 30 -35.72 10.76 64.59
CA THR A 30 -34.72 9.94 65.34
C THR A 30 -34.92 8.47 65.78
N SER A 31 -33.84 7.69 65.52
CA SER A 31 -33.22 6.63 66.37
C SER A 31 -33.96 5.27 66.47
N GLN A 32 -33.36 4.08 66.62
CA GLN A 32 -32.06 3.64 67.17
C GLN A 32 -31.85 2.11 66.91
N LYS A 33 -30.58 1.67 66.91
CA LYS A 33 -30.00 0.41 67.47
C LYS A 33 -30.61 -0.99 67.15
N SER A 34 -29.76 -1.90 66.66
CA SER A 34 -29.68 -3.28 67.18
C SER A 34 -28.23 -3.80 67.16
N PHE A 35 -27.85 -4.49 68.24
CA PHE A 35 -26.51 -4.96 68.63
C PHE A 35 -26.48 -6.51 68.59
N GLY A 36 -25.37 -7.09 68.09
CA GLY A 36 -24.72 -8.35 68.53
C GLY A 36 -25.46 -9.72 68.45
N LYS A 37 -24.85 -10.91 68.33
CA LYS A 37 -23.45 -11.40 68.45
C LYS A 37 -23.34 -12.85 67.88
N ASN A 38 -22.14 -13.18 67.36
CA ASN A 38 -21.34 -14.45 67.41
C ASN A 38 -21.96 -15.78 66.88
N THR A 39 -21.28 -16.67 66.13
CA THR A 39 -19.95 -17.30 66.36
C THR A 39 -19.30 -17.92 65.11
N SER A 40 -17.95 -18.00 65.17
CA SER A 40 -17.02 -19.06 64.67
C SER A 40 -16.63 -19.20 63.17
N SER A 41 -15.40 -18.73 62.90
CA SER A 41 -14.26 -19.21 62.05
C SER A 41 -14.24 -20.69 61.56
N PRO A 42 -13.30 -21.15 60.68
CA PRO A 42 -12.18 -20.45 60.01
C PRO A 42 -11.98 -20.78 58.51
N GLU A 43 -11.24 -19.94 57.76
CA GLU A 43 -10.23 -20.29 56.72
C GLU A 43 -10.04 -19.15 55.71
N SER A 44 -8.92 -18.44 55.85
CA SER A 44 -7.94 -18.16 54.78
C SER A 44 -7.03 -17.01 55.20
N GLU A 45 -5.97 -17.36 55.94
CA GLU A 45 -4.71 -16.63 55.85
C GLU A 45 -4.19 -16.77 54.41
N TYR A 46 -3.86 -15.66 53.76
CA TYR A 46 -2.56 -15.43 53.11
C TYR A 46 -2.52 -13.98 52.62
N ILE A 47 -1.95 -13.12 53.46
CA ILE A 47 -1.59 -11.74 53.15
C ILE A 47 -0.22 -11.72 52.46
N LYS A 48 -0.15 -10.97 51.35
CA LYS A 48 1.03 -10.32 50.74
C LYS A 48 2.27 -11.17 50.50
N LYS A 49 2.59 -11.40 49.22
CA LYS A 49 3.96 -11.34 48.68
C LYS A 49 3.92 -11.35 47.15
N GLU A 50 3.90 -10.17 46.53
CA GLU A 50 4.35 -10.02 45.14
C GLU A 50 4.82 -8.58 44.86
N LYS A 51 6.04 -8.25 45.29
CA LYS A 51 6.88 -7.22 44.64
C LYS A 51 8.35 -7.58 44.86
N ALA A 52 8.94 -8.26 43.87
CA ALA A 52 10.38 -8.35 43.71
C ALA A 52 10.70 -8.54 42.21
N LYS A 53 10.74 -7.45 41.45
CA LYS A 53 11.58 -7.38 40.24
C LYS A 53 12.37 -6.08 40.26
N LYS A 54 13.68 -6.29 40.40
CA LYS A 54 14.82 -5.41 40.19
C LYS A 54 14.50 -4.12 39.41
N THR A 55 14.59 -3.00 40.11
CA THR A 55 15.08 -1.73 39.57
C THR A 55 16.58 -1.87 39.29
N THR A 56 16.95 -2.02 38.02
CA THR A 56 18.27 -1.62 37.54
C THR A 56 18.15 -0.18 37.07
N THR A 57 18.74 0.70 37.87
CA THR A 57 19.12 2.07 37.54
C THR A 57 20.07 2.06 36.35
N GLU A 58 19.66 2.65 35.23
CA GLU A 58 20.60 3.16 34.24
C GLU A 58 20.43 4.67 34.17
N LYS A 59 21.49 5.37 34.59
CA LYS A 59 21.61 6.82 34.60
C LYS A 59 21.54 7.34 33.17
N VAL A 60 20.56 8.18 32.89
CA VAL A 60 20.61 9.10 31.75
C VAL A 60 21.46 10.29 32.19
N ASP A 61 22.76 10.22 31.90
CA ASP A 61 23.62 11.39 32.02
C ASP A 61 23.25 12.40 30.95
N SER A 62 22.70 13.50 31.43
CA SER A 62 22.45 14.72 30.68
C SER A 62 23.78 15.48 30.60
N GLN A 63 24.35 15.63 29.41
CA GLN A 63 25.27 16.73 29.13
C GLN A 63 24.95 17.44 27.81
N PRO A 64 25.17 18.77 27.78
CA PRO A 64 24.59 19.66 26.79
C PRO A 64 25.49 19.77 25.55
N ILE A 65 24.90 19.73 24.36
CA ILE A 65 25.63 20.10 23.14
C ILE A 65 25.08 21.43 22.63
N THR A 66 25.94 22.41 22.79
CA THR A 66 25.84 23.81 22.40
C THR A 66 25.54 23.99 20.92
N LYS A 67 24.64 24.93 20.62
CA LYS A 67 24.51 25.59 19.32
C LYS A 67 25.87 26.15 18.90
N LYS A 68 26.37 25.75 17.74
CA LYS A 68 27.34 26.52 16.95
C LYS A 68 26.79 26.71 15.55
N THR A 69 26.31 27.92 15.33
CA THR A 69 26.36 28.62 14.05
C THR A 69 27.78 28.61 13.51
N ASN A 70 27.95 28.33 12.22
CA ASN A 70 29.08 28.77 11.41
C ASN A 70 28.58 28.93 9.97
N GLU A 71 28.32 30.17 9.59
CA GLU A 71 28.40 30.65 8.21
C GLU A 71 29.87 30.77 7.78
N THR A 72 30.05 31.00 6.48
CA THR A 72 31.26 31.42 5.74
C THR A 72 32.24 30.31 5.32
N VAL A 73 32.84 30.27 4.11
CA VAL A 73 32.76 31.04 2.84
C VAL A 73 33.70 30.31 1.86
N LEU A 74 33.38 30.32 0.55
CA LEU A 74 34.23 30.18 -0.64
C LEU A 74 35.29 29.05 -0.71
N GLU A 75 35.20 28.22 -1.76
CA GLU A 75 36.23 28.29 -2.81
C GLU A 75 35.72 27.77 -4.16
N LYS A 76 35.78 28.65 -5.16
CA LYS A 76 35.75 28.32 -6.58
C LYS A 76 37.05 27.62 -6.93
N LYS A 77 36.99 26.47 -7.61
CA LYS A 77 38.07 26.06 -8.52
C LYS A 77 37.47 25.72 -9.88
N ALA A 78 37.88 26.53 -10.84
CA ALA A 78 37.64 26.36 -12.26
C ALA A 78 38.57 25.28 -12.83
N THR A 79 38.06 24.59 -13.86
CA THR A 79 38.77 24.15 -15.07
C THR A 79 40.25 23.74 -14.91
N SER A 80 40.49 22.43 -14.90
CA SER A 80 41.63 21.82 -15.57
C SER A 80 41.19 20.48 -16.15
N GLY A 81 41.21 20.38 -17.48
CA GLY A 81 41.05 19.12 -18.17
C GLY A 81 42.25 18.23 -17.86
N GLU A 82 41.98 17.10 -17.21
CA GLU A 82 42.90 15.97 -17.14
C GLU A 82 42.05 14.73 -17.43
N TYR A 83 42.11 14.28 -18.68
CA TYR A 83 41.53 13.02 -19.12
C TYR A 83 42.36 11.89 -18.48
N VAL A 84 41.98 11.50 -17.26
CA VAL A 84 42.47 10.24 -16.68
C VAL A 84 41.78 9.12 -17.44
N SER A 85 42.52 8.48 -18.35
CA SER A 85 42.12 7.24 -19.00
C SER A 85 42.00 6.15 -17.94
N VAL A 86 40.81 5.98 -17.37
CA VAL A 86 40.50 4.85 -16.50
C VAL A 86 40.24 3.66 -17.43
N HIS A 87 41.09 2.64 -17.35
CA HIS A 87 40.95 1.43 -18.16
C HIS A 87 39.56 0.80 -17.94
N PRO A 88 38.79 0.47 -19.00
CA PRO A 88 37.44 -0.09 -18.90
C PRO A 88 37.31 -1.30 -17.97
N LYS A 89 38.36 -2.13 -17.90
CA LYS A 89 38.43 -3.31 -17.02
C LYS A 89 38.36 -2.97 -15.53
N GLU A 90 38.87 -1.82 -15.11
CA GLU A 90 38.91 -1.43 -13.70
C GLU A 90 37.55 -0.89 -13.23
N VAL A 91 36.79 -0.27 -14.14
CA VAL A 91 35.39 0.13 -13.91
C VAL A 91 34.49 -1.10 -13.86
N GLU A 92 34.70 -2.05 -14.77
CA GLU A 92 33.98 -3.32 -14.82
C GLU A 92 34.22 -4.16 -13.55
N GLU A 93 35.46 -4.28 -13.08
CA GLU A 93 35.76 -4.96 -11.81
C GLU A 93 35.12 -4.29 -10.59
N LYS A 94 35.11 -2.95 -10.54
CA LYS A 94 34.44 -2.21 -9.45
C LYS A 94 32.92 -2.43 -9.48
N LEU A 95 32.33 -2.49 -10.67
CA LEU A 95 30.90 -2.77 -10.83
C LEU A 95 30.56 -4.20 -10.39
N ILE A 96 31.35 -5.20 -10.82
CA ILE A 96 31.19 -6.60 -10.43
C ILE A 96 31.31 -6.77 -8.91
N ARG A 97 32.29 -6.13 -8.26
CA ARG A 97 32.43 -6.17 -6.79
C ARG A 97 31.22 -5.54 -6.09
N LYS A 98 30.67 -4.44 -6.62
CA LYS A 98 29.49 -3.79 -6.05
C LYS A 98 28.25 -4.67 -6.17
N VAL A 99 28.03 -5.27 -7.34
CA VAL A 99 26.93 -6.22 -7.59
C VAL A 99 27.04 -7.45 -6.69
N ASN A 100 28.25 -8.01 -6.52
CA ASN A 100 28.46 -9.15 -5.63
C ASN A 100 28.19 -8.82 -4.16
N ASN A 101 28.60 -7.63 -3.69
CA ASN A 101 28.31 -7.19 -2.32
C ASN A 101 26.81 -6.95 -2.10
N GLU A 102 26.10 -6.41 -3.09
CA GLU A 102 24.64 -6.23 -3.03
C GLU A 102 23.91 -7.58 -3.04
N LYS A 103 24.36 -8.53 -3.87
CA LYS A 103 23.86 -9.91 -3.88
C LYS A 103 24.03 -10.58 -2.53
N GLU A 104 25.21 -10.46 -1.91
CA GLU A 104 25.48 -11.05 -0.60
C GLU A 104 24.58 -10.44 0.51
N LYS A 105 24.32 -9.14 0.46
CA LYS A 105 23.37 -8.49 1.38
C LYS A 105 21.94 -9.01 1.20
N ILE A 106 21.49 -9.16 -0.05
CA ILE A 106 20.16 -9.71 -0.36
C ILE A 106 20.06 -11.17 0.12
N GLU A 107 21.10 -11.98 -0.07
CA GLU A 107 21.14 -13.35 0.42
C GLU A 107 21.10 -13.42 1.95
N GLN A 108 21.80 -12.53 2.66
CA GLN A 108 21.74 -12.43 4.12
C GLN A 108 20.37 -11.99 4.63
N GLU A 109 19.71 -11.04 3.95
CA GLU A 109 18.34 -10.61 4.29
C GLU A 109 17.33 -11.73 4.03
N LEU A 110 17.43 -12.44 2.90
CA LEU A 110 16.59 -13.61 2.61
C LEU A 110 16.78 -14.71 3.67
N ALA A 111 18.00 -14.96 4.13
CA ALA A 111 18.27 -15.92 5.19
C ALA A 111 17.63 -15.49 6.53
N ARG A 112 17.67 -14.20 6.87
CA ARG A 112 17.00 -13.65 8.06
C ARG A 112 15.48 -13.77 7.97
N ILE A 113 14.89 -13.45 6.82
CA ILE A 113 13.44 -13.56 6.59
C ILE A 113 12.99 -15.02 6.71
N LYS A 114 13.74 -15.96 6.12
CA LYS A 114 13.45 -17.41 6.24
C LYS A 114 13.53 -17.88 7.69
N LEU A 115 14.53 -17.44 8.44
CA LEU A 115 14.68 -17.78 9.86
C LEU A 115 13.52 -17.22 10.70
N GLN A 116 13.11 -15.98 10.43
CA GLN A 116 11.98 -15.36 11.13
C GLN A 116 10.66 -16.06 10.81
N SER A 117 10.38 -16.32 9.53
CA SER A 117 9.19 -17.08 9.11
C SER A 117 9.14 -18.48 9.74
N SER A 118 10.29 -19.16 9.89
CA SER A 118 10.35 -20.45 10.59
C SER A 118 10.05 -20.34 12.09
N LYS A 119 10.47 -19.25 12.74
CA LYS A 119 10.14 -19.00 14.16
C LYS A 119 8.65 -18.70 14.35
N ASP A 120 8.10 -17.85 13.49
CA ASP A 120 6.68 -17.48 13.54
C ASP A 120 5.78 -18.70 13.28
N ALA A 121 6.16 -19.56 12.32
CA ALA A 121 5.46 -20.82 12.07
C ALA A 121 5.47 -21.76 13.29
N LYS A 122 6.60 -21.88 14.00
CA LYS A 122 6.69 -22.68 15.23
C LYS A 122 5.83 -22.08 16.36
N GLN A 123 5.83 -20.76 16.52
CA GLN A 123 5.00 -20.09 17.52
C GLN A 123 3.51 -20.31 17.26
N HIS A 124 3.07 -20.19 16.00
CA HIS A 124 1.69 -20.51 15.63
C HIS A 124 1.34 -21.98 15.86
N GLU A 125 2.25 -22.90 15.56
CA GLU A 125 2.02 -24.33 15.81
C GLU A 125 1.86 -24.63 17.31
N GLU A 126 2.69 -24.04 18.17
CA GLU A 126 2.57 -24.14 19.63
C GLU A 126 1.26 -23.54 20.16
N GLU A 127 0.81 -22.41 19.60
CA GLU A 127 -0.45 -21.77 19.98
C GLU A 127 -1.66 -22.61 19.55
N CYS A 128 -1.63 -23.16 18.33
CA CYS A 128 -2.65 -24.11 17.86
C CYS A 128 -2.71 -25.37 18.73
N GLN A 129 -1.57 -25.90 19.18
CA GLN A 129 -1.54 -27.03 20.12
C GLN A 129 -2.17 -26.69 21.48
N LYS A 130 -1.88 -25.50 22.03
CA LYS A 130 -2.49 -25.03 23.29
C LYS A 130 -4.01 -24.91 23.16
N LEU A 131 -4.50 -24.34 22.07
CA LEU A 131 -5.94 -24.21 21.80
C LEU A 131 -6.62 -25.57 21.63
N ARG A 132 -5.97 -26.54 20.99
CA ARG A 132 -6.48 -27.92 20.89
C ARG A 132 -6.64 -28.57 22.26
N ILE A 133 -5.61 -28.51 23.10
CA ILE A 133 -5.66 -29.07 24.46
C ILE A 133 -6.75 -28.40 25.31
N GLN A 134 -6.94 -27.08 25.15
CA GLN A 134 -8.01 -26.36 25.85
C GLN A 134 -9.40 -26.79 25.39
N ASN A 135 -9.60 -26.97 24.07
CA ASN A 135 -10.86 -27.47 23.53
C ASN A 135 -11.18 -28.89 23.99
N GLU A 136 -10.18 -29.78 24.04
CA GLU A 136 -10.35 -31.14 24.58
C GLU A 136 -10.78 -31.10 26.06
N LYS A 137 -10.17 -30.25 26.88
CA LYS A 137 -10.57 -30.07 28.29
C LYS A 137 -12.01 -29.56 28.43
N LEU A 138 -12.42 -28.61 27.59
CA LEU A 138 -13.79 -28.08 27.57
C LEU A 138 -14.80 -29.14 27.13
N GLN A 139 -14.47 -29.95 26.12
CA GLN A 139 -15.32 -31.06 25.68
C GLN A 139 -15.48 -32.12 26.77
N GLU A 140 -14.41 -32.45 27.49
CA GLU A 140 -14.44 -33.41 28.60
C GLU A 140 -15.27 -32.88 29.78
N GLN A 141 -15.15 -31.59 30.12
CA GLN A 141 -16.00 -30.96 31.13
C GLN A 141 -17.48 -31.00 30.73
N LYS A 142 -17.79 -30.66 29.48
CA LYS A 142 -19.15 -30.72 28.94
C LYS A 142 -19.71 -32.14 29.04
N ARG A 143 -18.94 -33.15 28.64
CA ARG A 143 -19.33 -34.55 28.74
C ARG A 143 -19.64 -34.96 30.18
N LYS A 144 -18.77 -34.61 31.14
CA LYS A 144 -19.02 -34.88 32.57
C LYS A 144 -20.29 -34.22 33.10
N THR A 145 -20.57 -32.97 32.69
CA THR A 145 -21.81 -32.30 33.08
C THR A 145 -23.05 -32.95 32.48
N GLU A 146 -22.94 -33.42 31.23
CA GLU A 146 -24.01 -34.12 30.52
C GLU A 146 -24.29 -35.49 31.15
N ASP A 147 -23.25 -36.25 31.49
CA ASP A 147 -23.36 -37.53 32.20
C ASP A 147 -24.02 -37.35 33.58
N ASN A 148 -23.66 -36.31 34.33
CA ASN A 148 -24.28 -35.98 35.62
C ASN A 148 -25.77 -35.60 35.47
N LEU A 149 -26.11 -34.81 34.45
CA LEU A 149 -27.49 -34.43 34.17
C LEU A 149 -28.33 -35.66 33.78
N ASN A 150 -27.79 -36.52 32.93
CA ASN A 150 -28.46 -37.77 32.53
C ASN A 150 -28.68 -38.69 33.73
N GLN A 151 -27.68 -38.83 34.61
CA GLN A 151 -27.83 -39.58 35.86
C GLN A 151 -28.93 -38.98 36.75
N LYS A 152 -29.05 -37.65 36.81
CA LYS A 152 -30.11 -36.98 37.58
C LYS A 152 -31.49 -37.19 36.98
N ILE A 153 -31.59 -37.16 35.65
CA ILE A 153 -32.82 -37.45 34.91
C ILE A 153 -33.27 -38.89 35.21
N ASP A 154 -32.36 -39.86 35.18
CA ASP A 154 -32.67 -41.26 35.49
C ASP A 154 -33.14 -41.45 36.94
N GLN A 155 -32.50 -40.76 37.89
CA GLN A 155 -32.93 -40.76 39.30
C GLN A 155 -34.37 -40.23 39.46
N LEU A 156 -34.68 -39.09 38.84
CA LEU A 156 -36.02 -38.49 38.90
C LEU A 156 -37.05 -39.37 38.20
N SER A 157 -36.70 -39.95 37.06
CA SER A 157 -37.57 -40.85 36.31
C SER A 157 -37.94 -42.10 37.15
N ASN A 158 -36.96 -42.67 37.87
CA ASN A 158 -37.19 -43.78 38.79
C ASN A 158 -38.06 -43.37 40.00
N GLN A 159 -37.86 -42.18 40.56
CA GLN A 159 -38.71 -41.66 41.64
C GLN A 159 -40.16 -41.48 41.20
N ILE A 160 -40.39 -40.92 40.01
CA ILE A 160 -41.73 -40.76 39.43
C ILE A 160 -42.38 -42.12 39.25
N LYS A 161 -41.64 -43.11 38.73
CA LYS A 161 -42.15 -44.49 38.55
C LYS A 161 -42.55 -45.12 39.89
N ASN A 162 -41.73 -44.96 40.92
CA ASN A 162 -42.04 -45.47 42.27
C ASN A 162 -43.25 -44.77 42.89
N ASN A 163 -43.35 -43.46 42.77
CA ASN A 163 -44.49 -42.70 43.28
C ASN A 163 -45.79 -43.11 42.57
N LYS A 164 -45.74 -43.33 41.25
CA LYS A 164 -46.89 -43.82 40.48
C LYS A 164 -47.41 -45.17 41.01
N VAL A 165 -46.52 -46.09 41.37
CA VAL A 165 -46.90 -47.39 41.96
C VAL A 165 -47.54 -47.19 43.34
N LYS A 166 -47.00 -46.30 44.17
CA LYS A 166 -47.59 -45.99 45.50
C LYS A 166 -49.00 -45.40 45.36
N TYR A 167 -49.19 -44.45 44.46
CA TYR A 167 -50.52 -43.87 44.19
C TYR A 167 -51.51 -44.93 43.71
N GLN A 168 -51.08 -45.83 42.83
CA GLN A 168 -51.92 -46.92 42.34
C GLN A 168 -52.39 -47.83 43.48
N LYS A 169 -51.49 -48.16 44.42
CA LYS A 169 -51.80 -48.97 45.59
C LYS A 169 -52.78 -48.29 46.55
N ILE A 170 -52.64 -46.98 46.79
CA ILE A 170 -53.56 -46.20 47.61
C ILE A 170 -54.97 -46.15 46.98
N ILE A 171 -55.05 -46.05 45.65
CA ILE A 171 -56.33 -46.10 44.93
C ILE A 171 -57.01 -47.47 45.11
N GLU A 172 -56.24 -48.56 45.02
CA GLU A 172 -56.74 -49.93 45.23
C GLU A 172 -57.21 -50.17 46.67
N GLU A 173 -56.49 -49.65 47.68
CA GLU A 173 -56.86 -49.70 49.10
C GLU A 173 -58.13 -48.88 49.41
N ASN A 174 -58.26 -47.68 48.85
CA ASN A 174 -59.47 -46.87 49.00
C ASN A 174 -60.71 -47.50 48.35
N ASN A 175 -60.53 -48.25 47.27
CA ASN A 175 -61.61 -48.97 46.62
C ASN A 175 -62.05 -50.22 47.41
N THR A 176 -61.17 -50.80 48.23
CA THR A 176 -61.50 -51.94 49.11
C THR A 176 -62.20 -51.50 50.40
N LEU A 177 -61.91 -50.30 50.92
CA LEU A 177 -62.54 -49.73 52.12
C LEU A 177 -64.00 -49.25 51.91
N LYS A 178 -64.49 -49.18 50.67
CA LYS A 178 -65.87 -48.74 50.34
C LYS A 178 -66.93 -49.86 50.36
N ARG A 179 -66.64 -51.08 50.84
CA ARG A 179 -67.64 -52.16 51.02
C ARG A 179 -68.04 -52.27 52.51
N THR A 180 -69.36 -52.15 52.75
CA THR A 180 -70.14 -51.81 53.97
C THR A 180 -70.13 -52.85 55.12
N PRO A 181 -70.54 -52.50 56.38
CA PRO A 181 -71.94 -52.62 56.86
C PRO A 181 -72.44 -51.51 57.87
N PRO A 182 -73.74 -51.49 58.29
CA PRO A 182 -74.44 -50.29 58.80
C PRO A 182 -74.80 -50.24 60.32
N ARG A 183 -75.17 -49.01 60.76
CA ARG A 183 -75.89 -48.56 62.00
C ARG A 183 -75.07 -48.51 63.32
N PRO A 184 -75.34 -47.59 64.29
CA PRO A 184 -76.67 -47.27 64.86
C PRO A 184 -77.01 -45.78 65.12
N VAL A 185 -78.29 -45.59 65.45
CA VAL A 185 -79.05 -44.36 65.71
C VAL A 185 -78.76 -43.81 67.11
N VAL A 186 -78.47 -42.51 67.26
CA VAL A 186 -78.63 -41.75 68.53
C VAL A 186 -78.91 -40.24 68.29
N ASP A 187 -80.09 -39.83 68.80
CA ASP A 187 -80.56 -38.53 69.32
C ASP A 187 -80.74 -37.26 68.44
N ASN A 188 -81.97 -36.73 68.47
CA ASN A 188 -82.68 -36.16 67.32
C ASN A 188 -82.74 -34.61 67.28
N SER A 189 -81.67 -33.93 67.75
CA SER A 189 -81.59 -32.45 67.80
C SER A 189 -80.25 -31.90 67.30
N GLU A 190 -79.14 -32.52 67.71
CA GLU A 190 -77.81 -32.19 67.16
C GLU A 190 -77.61 -32.79 65.77
N GLU A 191 -78.19 -33.97 65.49
CA GLU A 191 -78.14 -34.62 64.19
C GLU A 191 -78.72 -33.72 63.09
N LYS A 192 -79.87 -33.07 63.30
CA LYS A 192 -80.43 -32.11 62.32
C LYS A 192 -79.55 -30.87 62.08
N LYS A 193 -78.86 -30.36 63.11
CA LYS A 193 -77.94 -29.23 62.96
C LYS A 193 -76.66 -29.64 62.24
N LEU A 194 -76.17 -30.84 62.52
CA LEU A 194 -75.03 -31.42 61.83
C LEU A 194 -75.38 -31.78 60.39
N GLU A 195 -76.56 -32.34 60.11
CA GLU A 195 -77.08 -32.60 58.77
C GLU A 195 -77.23 -31.30 57.97
N GLN A 196 -77.77 -30.22 58.56
CA GLN A 196 -77.80 -28.91 57.89
C GLN A 196 -76.41 -28.37 57.59
N LYS A 197 -75.46 -28.53 58.52
CA LYS A 197 -74.07 -28.07 58.33
C LYS A 197 -73.34 -28.91 57.28
N VAL A 198 -73.57 -30.22 57.26
CA VAL A 198 -73.07 -31.15 56.24
C VAL A 198 -73.66 -30.79 54.88
N HIS A 199 -74.96 -30.53 54.77
CA HIS A 199 -75.59 -30.09 53.53
C HIS A 199 -75.00 -28.77 53.01
N ILE A 200 -74.75 -27.78 53.88
CA ILE A 200 -74.10 -26.51 53.48
C ILE A 200 -72.68 -26.76 52.97
N LEU A 201 -71.91 -27.61 53.67
CA LEU A 201 -70.54 -27.95 53.26
C LEU A 201 -70.51 -28.75 51.96
N GLU A 202 -71.47 -29.65 51.74
CA GLU A 202 -71.64 -30.39 50.49
C GLU A 202 -71.98 -29.42 49.34
N GLU A 203 -72.87 -28.46 49.57
CA GLU A 203 -73.22 -27.45 48.57
C GLU A 203 -72.04 -26.51 48.23
N GLU A 204 -71.24 -26.12 49.23
CA GLU A 204 -70.01 -25.35 49.01
C GLU A 204 -68.92 -26.16 48.29
N LEU A 205 -68.78 -27.45 48.61
CA LEU A 205 -67.87 -28.35 47.94
C LEU A 205 -68.26 -28.53 46.47
N ASP A 206 -69.55 -28.67 46.18
CA ASP A 206 -70.08 -28.79 44.82
C ASP A 206 -69.84 -27.50 44.02
N LYS A 207 -70.05 -26.33 44.65
CA LYS A 207 -69.74 -25.01 44.06
C LYS A 207 -68.24 -24.85 43.78
N ASN A 208 -67.38 -25.25 44.70
CA ASN A 208 -65.93 -25.18 44.52
C ASN A 208 -65.44 -26.16 43.44
N THR A 209 -66.02 -27.36 43.37
CA THR A 209 -65.72 -28.35 42.32
C THR A 209 -66.07 -27.81 40.94
N ARG A 210 -67.25 -27.20 40.78
CA ARG A 210 -67.64 -26.55 39.51
C ARG A 210 -66.72 -25.38 39.15
N ARG A 211 -66.28 -24.58 40.13
CA ARG A 211 -65.30 -23.50 39.90
C ARG A 211 -63.95 -24.03 39.44
N LEU A 212 -63.49 -25.13 40.03
CA LEU A 212 -62.25 -25.80 39.66
C LEU A 212 -62.33 -26.33 38.22
N GLU A 213 -63.40 -27.03 37.86
CA GLU A 213 -63.60 -27.55 36.49
C GLU A 213 -63.61 -26.43 35.44
N ILE A 214 -64.23 -25.29 35.75
CA ILE A 214 -64.22 -24.11 34.88
C ILE A 214 -62.79 -23.56 34.74
N SER A 215 -62.05 -23.44 35.83
CA SER A 215 -60.65 -22.98 35.84
C SER A 215 -59.74 -23.92 35.02
N GLU A 216 -59.90 -25.23 35.17
CA GLU A 216 -59.16 -26.25 34.42
C GLU A 216 -59.49 -26.19 32.92
N LYS A 217 -60.75 -25.96 32.55
CA LYS A 217 -61.14 -25.74 31.14
C LYS A 217 -60.48 -24.50 30.55
N TYR A 218 -60.42 -23.39 31.30
CA TYR A 218 -59.72 -22.18 30.86
C TYR A 218 -58.21 -22.41 30.73
N LYS A 219 -57.60 -23.11 31.69
CA LYS A 219 -56.18 -23.49 31.65
C LYS A 219 -55.87 -24.36 30.43
N ALA A 220 -56.64 -25.43 30.20
CA ALA A 220 -56.47 -26.31 29.05
C ALA A 220 -56.60 -25.54 27.71
N LYS A 221 -57.55 -24.61 27.62
CA LYS A 221 -57.72 -23.75 26.44
C LYS A 221 -56.51 -22.83 26.20
N SER A 222 -55.94 -22.27 27.27
CA SER A 222 -54.74 -21.43 27.16
C SER A 222 -53.49 -22.22 26.75
N GLU A 223 -53.29 -23.42 27.31
CA GLU A 223 -52.19 -24.31 26.95
C GLU A 223 -52.25 -24.74 25.49
N LEU A 224 -53.46 -25.04 24.98
CA LEU A 224 -53.68 -25.38 23.58
C LEU A 224 -53.35 -24.20 22.67
N LYS A 225 -53.69 -22.97 23.08
CA LYS A 225 -53.34 -21.76 22.33
C LYS A 225 -51.83 -21.48 22.30
N ILE A 226 -51.14 -21.70 23.41
CA ILE A 226 -49.68 -21.58 23.49
C ILE A 226 -49.02 -22.60 22.55
N LYS A 227 -49.50 -23.86 22.53
CA LYS A 227 -48.99 -24.89 21.61
C LYS A 227 -49.19 -24.50 20.14
N GLU A 228 -50.37 -23.99 19.76
CA GLU A 228 -50.62 -23.50 18.40
C GLU A 228 -49.67 -22.36 17.99
N LEU A 229 -49.43 -21.39 18.88
CA LEU A 229 -48.55 -20.26 18.60
C LEU A 229 -47.08 -20.69 18.48
N LEU A 230 -46.62 -21.60 19.35
CA LEU A 230 -45.28 -22.17 19.27
C LEU A 230 -45.08 -22.92 17.95
N GLU A 231 -46.06 -23.70 17.51
CA GLU A 231 -45.98 -24.45 16.25
C GLU A 231 -45.98 -23.50 15.04
N LYS A 232 -46.77 -22.42 15.08
CA LYS A 232 -46.74 -21.37 14.04
C LYS A 232 -45.39 -20.66 13.97
N MET A 233 -44.83 -20.23 15.11
CA MET A 233 -43.51 -19.58 15.15
C MET A 233 -42.41 -20.52 14.64
N LYS A 234 -42.46 -21.80 15.02
CA LYS A 234 -41.51 -22.81 14.54
C LYS A 234 -41.59 -22.99 13.03
N ASN A 235 -42.80 -23.07 12.47
CA ASN A 235 -43.01 -23.27 11.04
C ASN A 235 -42.62 -22.02 10.21
N GLU A 236 -42.93 -20.81 10.68
CA GLU A 236 -42.51 -19.58 10.00
C GLU A 236 -40.99 -19.38 10.03
N THR A 237 -40.35 -19.68 11.17
CA THR A 237 -38.88 -19.59 11.31
C THR A 237 -38.19 -20.61 10.40
N ASN A 238 -38.67 -21.86 10.39
CA ASN A 238 -38.14 -22.90 9.52
C ASN A 238 -38.37 -22.57 8.03
N ALA A 239 -39.53 -22.02 7.67
CA ALA A 239 -39.82 -21.64 6.28
C ALA A 239 -38.96 -20.47 5.78
N LYS A 240 -38.71 -19.46 6.63
CA LYS A 240 -37.79 -18.35 6.30
C LYS A 240 -36.36 -18.86 6.12
N ARG A 241 -35.85 -19.64 7.09
CA ARG A 241 -34.51 -20.22 7.04
C ARG A 241 -34.32 -21.15 5.84
N MET A 242 -35.33 -21.94 5.50
CA MET A 242 -35.29 -22.82 4.33
C MET A 242 -35.21 -22.02 3.01
N LYS A 243 -35.97 -20.92 2.89
CA LYS A 243 -35.88 -20.03 1.71
C LYS A 243 -34.51 -19.36 1.59
N GLU A 244 -33.92 -18.90 2.69
CA GLU A 244 -32.58 -18.30 2.72
C GLU A 244 -31.49 -19.30 2.30
N VAL A 245 -31.56 -20.53 2.84
CA VAL A 245 -30.64 -21.62 2.47
C VAL A 245 -30.82 -21.99 1.00
N GLN A 246 -32.06 -22.09 0.51
CA GLN A 246 -32.34 -22.42 -0.89
C GLN A 246 -31.85 -21.33 -1.85
N MET A 247 -31.97 -20.06 -1.47
CA MET A 247 -31.46 -18.93 -2.25
C MET A 247 -29.93 -18.91 -2.27
N SER A 248 -29.28 -19.17 -1.12
CA SER A 248 -27.83 -19.28 -1.01
C SER A 248 -27.28 -20.45 -1.83
N LEU A 249 -27.95 -21.61 -1.79
CA LEU A 249 -27.58 -22.78 -2.58
C LEU A 249 -27.67 -22.47 -4.09
N LYS A 250 -28.73 -21.79 -4.53
CA LYS A 250 -28.90 -21.39 -5.94
C LYS A 250 -27.81 -20.44 -6.40
N ASN A 251 -27.42 -19.47 -5.56
CA ASN A 251 -26.33 -18.55 -5.87
C ASN A 251 -24.99 -19.29 -5.99
N LEU A 252 -24.67 -20.15 -5.02
CA LEU A 252 -23.46 -20.98 -5.07
C LEU A 252 -23.43 -21.90 -6.30
N GLN A 253 -24.58 -22.45 -6.70
CA GLN A 253 -24.67 -23.30 -7.89
C GLN A 253 -24.44 -22.51 -9.18
N ASN A 254 -24.92 -21.27 -9.25
CA ASN A 254 -24.66 -20.36 -10.37
C ASN A 254 -23.18 -19.96 -10.43
N ASP A 255 -22.58 -19.62 -9.28
CA ASP A 255 -21.16 -19.27 -9.20
C ASP A 255 -20.27 -20.44 -9.61
N ASN A 256 -20.59 -21.66 -9.15
CA ASN A 256 -19.87 -22.86 -9.53
C ASN A 256 -19.98 -23.15 -11.04
N SER A 257 -21.16 -22.89 -11.63
CA SER A 257 -21.36 -23.01 -13.09
C SER A 257 -20.53 -21.97 -13.86
N ARG A 258 -20.45 -20.72 -13.35
CA ARG A 258 -19.64 -19.66 -13.95
C ARG A 258 -18.15 -19.99 -13.89
N LEU A 259 -17.67 -20.43 -12.73
CA LEU A 259 -16.27 -20.85 -12.53
C LEU A 259 -15.91 -22.05 -13.40
N SER A 260 -16.83 -22.99 -13.60
CA SER A 260 -16.62 -24.12 -14.52
C SER A 260 -16.40 -23.66 -15.96
N VAL A 261 -17.22 -22.71 -16.45
CA VAL A 261 -17.05 -22.13 -17.79
C VAL A 261 -15.73 -21.36 -17.91
N GLU A 262 -15.36 -20.61 -16.87
CA GLU A 262 -14.11 -19.84 -16.85
C GLU A 262 -12.87 -20.75 -16.85
N ASN A 263 -12.91 -21.84 -16.07
CA ASN A 263 -11.87 -22.86 -16.09
C ASN A 263 -11.73 -23.51 -17.47
N SER A 264 -12.84 -23.80 -18.17
CA SER A 264 -12.78 -24.31 -19.54
C SER A 264 -12.08 -23.33 -20.47
N LYS A 265 -12.41 -22.03 -20.41
CA LYS A 265 -11.79 -20.99 -21.24
C LYS A 265 -10.29 -20.84 -20.95
N LEU A 266 -9.91 -20.88 -19.68
CA LEU A 266 -8.50 -20.82 -19.28
C LEU A 266 -7.73 -22.04 -19.79
N ASN A 267 -8.34 -23.23 -19.73
CA ASN A 267 -7.73 -24.45 -20.22
C ASN A 267 -7.57 -24.44 -21.76
N ASP A 268 -8.55 -23.90 -22.48
CA ASP A 268 -8.47 -23.72 -23.93
C ASP A 268 -7.36 -22.72 -24.31
N ALA A 269 -7.27 -21.60 -23.59
CA ALA A 269 -6.21 -20.60 -23.78
C ALA A 269 -4.83 -21.17 -23.49
N LEU A 270 -4.69 -21.98 -22.43
CA LEU A 270 -3.44 -22.68 -22.11
C LEU A 270 -3.05 -23.63 -23.24
N THR A 271 -3.98 -24.45 -23.71
CA THR A 271 -3.77 -25.38 -24.83
C THR A 271 -3.35 -24.64 -26.11
N GLN A 272 -3.93 -23.46 -26.37
CA GLN A 272 -3.55 -22.63 -27.50
C GLN A 272 -2.13 -22.06 -27.36
N ALA A 273 -1.76 -21.57 -26.17
CA ALA A 273 -0.42 -21.07 -25.90
C ALA A 273 0.65 -22.17 -26.03
N GLU A 274 0.35 -23.39 -25.57
CA GLU A 274 1.22 -24.56 -25.72
C GLU A 274 1.44 -24.90 -27.20
N LYS A 275 0.39 -24.88 -28.02
CA LYS A 275 0.50 -25.07 -29.48
C LYS A 275 1.34 -23.99 -30.15
N GLN A 276 1.20 -22.73 -29.74
CA GLN A 276 2.02 -21.64 -30.25
C GLN A 276 3.49 -21.83 -29.87
N CYS A 277 3.79 -22.17 -28.61
CA CYS A 277 5.17 -22.48 -28.18
C CYS A 277 5.77 -23.63 -28.99
N ALA A 278 5.00 -24.69 -29.24
CA ALA A 278 5.44 -25.79 -30.09
C ALA A 278 5.76 -25.33 -31.52
N SER A 279 4.93 -24.48 -32.12
CA SER A 279 5.18 -23.93 -33.46
C SER A 279 6.43 -23.05 -33.52
N PHE A 280 6.66 -22.19 -32.52
CA PHE A 280 7.86 -21.35 -32.46
C PHE A 280 9.11 -22.18 -32.25
N ASN A 281 9.05 -23.24 -31.44
CA ASN A 281 10.17 -24.18 -31.30
C ASN A 281 10.54 -24.87 -32.61
N ILE A 282 9.53 -25.24 -33.43
CA ILE A 282 9.78 -25.81 -34.76
C ILE A 282 10.44 -24.76 -35.68
N GLN A 283 9.94 -23.52 -35.68
CA GLN A 283 10.53 -22.43 -36.47
C GLN A 283 11.97 -22.14 -36.07
N LEU A 284 12.26 -22.04 -34.77
CA LEU A 284 13.61 -21.87 -34.25
C LEU A 284 14.53 -23.00 -34.69
N LYS A 285 14.07 -24.26 -34.59
CA LYS A 285 14.85 -25.42 -35.03
C LYS A 285 15.17 -25.37 -36.53
N ASN A 286 14.23 -24.92 -37.35
CA ASN A 286 14.44 -24.76 -38.79
C ASN A 286 15.45 -23.64 -39.08
N LEU A 287 15.36 -22.50 -38.39
CA LEU A 287 16.31 -21.40 -38.53
C LEU A 287 17.73 -21.80 -38.12
N TYR A 288 17.88 -22.53 -37.00
CA TYR A 288 19.19 -23.07 -36.59
C TYR A 288 19.79 -23.97 -37.67
N LYS A 289 18.98 -24.82 -38.29
CA LYS A 289 19.43 -25.69 -39.39
C LYS A 289 19.80 -24.90 -40.65
N GLU A 290 19.09 -23.82 -40.95
CA GLU A 290 19.42 -22.94 -42.08
C GLU A 290 20.75 -22.21 -41.86
N ILE A 291 21.01 -21.73 -40.64
CA ILE A 291 22.30 -21.13 -40.26
C ILE A 291 23.42 -22.16 -40.41
N GLU A 292 23.23 -23.37 -39.88
CA GLU A 292 24.22 -24.46 -39.99
C GLU A 292 24.55 -24.80 -41.45
N ASN A 293 23.54 -24.84 -42.33
CA ASN A 293 23.75 -25.05 -43.76
C ASN A 293 24.53 -23.89 -44.42
N LYS A 294 24.19 -22.63 -44.09
CA LYS A 294 24.92 -21.47 -44.63
C LYS A 294 26.37 -21.44 -44.16
N ASP A 295 26.63 -21.78 -42.90
CA ASP A 295 27.98 -21.90 -42.37
C ASP A 295 28.79 -22.98 -43.10
N ALA A 296 28.16 -24.12 -43.45
CA ALA A 296 28.78 -25.14 -44.27
C ALA A 296 29.15 -24.61 -45.67
N ASP A 297 28.22 -23.92 -46.34
CA ASP A 297 28.44 -23.31 -47.67
C ASP A 297 29.56 -22.26 -47.64
N TYR A 298 29.59 -21.40 -46.61
CA TYR A 298 30.65 -20.39 -46.46
C TYR A 298 32.01 -21.05 -46.20
N ASN A 299 32.06 -22.10 -45.38
CA ASN A 299 33.29 -22.85 -45.15
C ASN A 299 33.81 -23.54 -46.41
N GLU A 300 32.92 -24.04 -47.28
CA GLU A 300 33.32 -24.60 -48.57
C GLU A 300 33.87 -23.53 -49.52
N LYS A 301 33.22 -22.36 -49.61
CA LYS A 301 33.75 -21.21 -50.36
C LYS A 301 35.10 -20.74 -49.86
N ILE A 302 35.31 -20.67 -48.54
CA ILE A 302 36.60 -20.32 -47.95
C ILE A 302 37.67 -21.32 -48.38
N LYS A 303 37.38 -22.63 -48.32
CA LYS A 303 38.32 -23.67 -48.79
C LYS A 303 38.67 -23.52 -50.27
N GLU A 304 37.71 -23.14 -51.11
CA GLU A 304 37.96 -22.93 -52.54
C GLU A 304 38.86 -21.70 -52.78
N VAL A 305 38.54 -20.57 -52.15
CA VAL A 305 39.38 -19.35 -52.20
C VAL A 305 40.80 -19.62 -51.68
N GLU A 306 40.95 -20.43 -50.63
CA GLU A 306 42.27 -20.83 -50.13
C GLU A 306 43.06 -21.69 -51.13
N LYS A 307 42.40 -22.55 -51.91
CA LYS A 307 43.04 -23.30 -53.00
C LYS A 307 43.49 -22.37 -54.12
N GLU A 308 42.62 -21.45 -54.56
CA GLU A 308 42.95 -20.46 -55.59
C GLU A 308 44.13 -19.60 -55.14
N LEU A 309 44.13 -19.11 -53.90
CA LEU A 309 45.24 -18.34 -53.33
C LEU A 309 46.55 -19.15 -53.34
N LYS A 310 46.50 -20.45 -53.04
CA LYS A 310 47.68 -21.33 -53.13
C LYS A 310 48.17 -21.48 -54.57
N LEU A 311 47.29 -21.59 -55.55
CA LEU A 311 47.66 -21.66 -56.97
C LEU A 311 48.29 -20.35 -57.45
N VAL A 312 47.67 -19.20 -57.12
CA VAL A 312 48.23 -17.87 -57.45
C VAL A 312 49.59 -17.67 -56.80
N LYS A 313 49.78 -18.08 -55.53
CA LYS A 313 51.09 -18.03 -54.87
C LYS A 313 52.14 -18.90 -55.57
N LYS A 314 51.77 -20.11 -56.02
CA LYS A 314 52.67 -20.97 -56.80
C LYS A 314 53.06 -20.32 -58.13
N GLU A 315 52.10 -19.72 -58.83
CA GLU A 315 52.38 -19.06 -60.11
C GLU A 315 53.23 -17.79 -59.93
N ASN A 316 52.96 -16.98 -58.91
CA ASN A 316 53.80 -15.84 -58.58
C ASN A 316 55.25 -16.26 -58.27
N ASN A 317 55.44 -17.36 -57.54
CA ASN A 317 56.78 -17.89 -57.30
C ASN A 317 57.45 -18.37 -58.60
N ARG A 318 56.70 -19.01 -59.50
CA ARG A 318 57.21 -19.46 -60.82
C ARG A 318 57.60 -18.27 -61.70
N LEU A 319 56.79 -17.21 -61.72
CA LEU A 319 57.08 -15.97 -62.44
C LEU A 319 58.29 -15.25 -61.85
N LEU A 320 58.45 -15.26 -60.52
CA LEU A 320 59.62 -14.70 -59.85
C LEU A 320 60.89 -15.48 -60.22
N GLU A 321 60.87 -16.81 -60.22
CA GLU A 321 61.98 -17.64 -60.70
C GLU A 321 62.31 -17.35 -62.17
N THR A 322 61.28 -17.24 -63.03
CA THR A 322 61.45 -16.93 -64.44
C THR A 322 62.05 -15.53 -64.66
N SER A 323 61.59 -14.54 -63.90
CA SER A 323 62.13 -13.18 -63.90
C SER A 323 63.59 -13.15 -63.42
N MET A 324 63.95 -13.94 -62.41
CA MET A 324 65.35 -14.09 -61.99
C MET A 324 66.22 -14.75 -63.07
N HIS A 325 65.69 -15.71 -63.83
CA HIS A 325 66.41 -16.32 -64.96
C HIS A 325 66.60 -15.37 -66.14
N LEU A 326 65.65 -14.45 -66.39
CA LEU A 326 65.77 -13.39 -67.40
C LEU A 326 66.71 -12.25 -66.97
N SER A 327 67.00 -12.12 -65.67
CA SER A 327 67.93 -11.13 -65.12
C SER A 327 69.40 -11.59 -65.11
N ASN A 328 69.72 -12.77 -65.67
CA ASN A 328 71.10 -13.24 -65.84
C ASN A 328 71.72 -12.58 -67.09
N PRO A 329 72.84 -11.84 -66.99
CA PRO A 329 73.36 -11.00 -68.08
C PRO A 329 74.19 -11.76 -69.13
N LEU A 330 73.78 -12.97 -69.53
CA LEU A 330 74.53 -13.78 -70.49
C LEU A 330 73.68 -14.52 -71.53
N THR A 331 72.50 -14.00 -71.86
CA THR A 331 71.79 -14.40 -73.09
C THR A 331 70.81 -13.29 -73.46
N ILE A 332 71.17 -12.37 -74.37
CA ILE A 332 70.32 -11.63 -75.34
C ILE A 332 71.30 -10.75 -76.14
N GLU A 333 72.18 -11.40 -76.89
CA GLU A 333 72.75 -10.85 -78.12
C GLU A 333 72.29 -11.79 -79.23
N ALA A 334 71.16 -11.45 -79.87
CA ALA A 334 70.79 -11.87 -81.22
C ALA A 334 69.30 -11.59 -81.41
N SER A 335 68.98 -10.51 -82.14
CA SER A 335 67.92 -10.43 -83.18
C SER A 335 67.51 -8.98 -83.37
N LEU A 336 68.39 -8.23 -84.02
CA LEU A 336 68.02 -7.09 -84.86
C LEU A 336 67.34 -7.65 -86.11
N GLU A 337 66.13 -7.23 -86.42
CA GLU A 337 65.69 -7.22 -87.82
C GLU A 337 64.70 -6.09 -88.13
N HIS A 338 64.96 -5.50 -89.28
CA HIS A 338 64.43 -4.28 -89.89
C HIS A 338 62.90 -4.15 -89.99
N LYS A 339 62.43 -2.89 -90.00
CA LYS A 339 61.60 -2.37 -91.11
C LYS A 339 61.58 -0.84 -91.19
N GLU A 340 61.71 -0.37 -92.42
CA GLU A 340 61.80 1.00 -92.90
C GLU A 340 60.48 1.80 -92.80
N PRO A 341 60.55 3.15 -92.87
CA PRO A 341 59.43 4.06 -92.66
C PRO A 341 58.66 4.37 -93.96
N ALA A 342 57.33 4.33 -93.90
CA ALA A 342 56.45 4.83 -94.97
C ALA A 342 56.05 6.29 -94.68
N GLY A 343 56.18 7.12 -95.71
CA GLY A 343 56.14 8.58 -95.64
C GLY A 343 54.80 9.20 -95.23
N ALA A 344 54.93 10.40 -94.66
CA ALA A 344 53.86 11.36 -94.48
C ALA A 344 53.59 12.14 -95.78
N PRO A 345 52.34 12.48 -96.11
CA PRO A 345 52.00 13.60 -96.96
C PRO A 345 51.88 14.88 -96.13
N ASN A 346 52.63 15.91 -96.53
CA ASN A 346 52.48 17.28 -96.04
C ASN A 346 51.10 17.87 -96.40
N GLY A 347 50.56 18.70 -95.51
CA GLY A 347 49.60 19.74 -95.86
C GLY A 347 48.52 19.98 -94.81
N ASP A 348 48.80 20.87 -93.84
CA ASP A 348 48.02 22.10 -93.67
C ASP A 348 48.46 22.87 -92.42
N VAL A 349 48.87 24.12 -92.65
CA VAL A 349 49.13 25.15 -91.64
C VAL A 349 47.82 25.89 -91.43
N GLN A 350 47.23 25.81 -90.23
CA GLN A 350 46.24 26.78 -89.78
C GLN A 350 46.82 27.61 -88.63
N GLU A 351 46.90 28.91 -88.86
CA GLU A 351 47.30 29.94 -87.91
C GLU A 351 46.34 29.99 -86.71
N GLU A 352 46.80 29.58 -85.52
CA GLU A 352 46.11 29.84 -84.26
C GLU A 352 46.28 31.32 -83.87
N LYS A 353 45.22 32.09 -84.14
CA LYS A 353 45.04 33.43 -83.59
C LYS A 353 44.88 33.34 -82.08
N PHE A 354 45.81 33.96 -81.36
CA PHE A 354 45.62 34.40 -79.97
C PHE A 354 44.30 35.17 -79.85
N THR A 355 43.33 34.63 -79.09
CA THR A 355 42.20 35.42 -78.60
C THR A 355 42.30 35.56 -77.08
N CYS A 356 42.49 36.81 -76.68
CA CYS A 356 42.20 37.34 -75.35
C CYS A 356 40.87 36.75 -74.84
N THR A 357 40.89 36.08 -73.69
CA THR A 357 39.76 35.35 -73.10
C THR A 357 38.69 36.32 -72.61
N LYS A 358 37.95 36.90 -73.56
CA LYS A 358 36.63 37.45 -73.31
C LYS A 358 35.72 36.24 -73.18
N ILE A 359 35.35 35.90 -71.93
CA ILE A 359 34.42 34.81 -71.63
C ILE A 359 33.23 34.95 -72.59
N SER A 360 33.00 33.92 -73.40
CA SER A 360 31.88 33.89 -74.35
C SER A 360 30.57 34.05 -73.59
N LEU A 361 29.56 34.71 -74.19
CA LEU A 361 28.22 34.82 -73.61
C LEU A 361 27.69 33.47 -73.12
N ILE A 362 28.02 32.38 -73.83
CA ILE A 362 27.65 31.01 -73.51
C ILE A 362 28.28 30.54 -72.17
N GLU A 363 29.53 30.92 -71.91
CA GLU A 363 30.23 30.52 -70.69
C GLU A 363 29.79 31.34 -69.48
N HIS A 364 29.43 32.62 -69.68
CA HIS A 364 28.77 33.42 -68.65
C HIS A 364 27.37 32.88 -68.31
N GLU A 365 26.64 32.39 -69.31
CA GLU A 365 25.33 31.75 -69.15
C GLU A 365 25.45 30.40 -68.42
N ARG A 366 26.52 29.62 -68.67
CA ARG A 366 26.85 28.40 -67.91
C ARG A 366 27.13 28.70 -66.44
N ILE A 367 27.99 29.68 -66.15
CA ILE A 367 28.34 30.06 -64.77
C ILE A 367 27.11 30.62 -64.02
N LEU A 368 26.28 31.41 -64.69
CA LEU A 368 25.00 31.87 -64.12
C LEU A 368 24.05 30.70 -63.85
N GLY A 369 23.98 29.72 -64.75
CA GLY A 369 23.22 28.48 -64.54
C GLY A 369 23.69 27.72 -63.31
N GLU A 370 24.99 27.49 -63.18
CA GLU A 370 25.60 26.82 -62.01
C GLU A 370 25.35 27.58 -60.71
N LYS A 371 25.55 28.91 -60.71
CA LYS A 371 25.28 29.73 -59.53
C LYS A 371 23.80 29.78 -59.17
N ASN A 372 22.90 29.78 -60.16
CA ASN A 372 21.46 29.68 -59.90
C ASN A 372 21.07 28.30 -59.35
N SER A 373 21.69 27.22 -59.82
CA SER A 373 21.50 25.87 -59.25
C SER A 373 22.02 25.79 -57.82
N GLU A 374 23.19 26.36 -57.53
CA GLU A 374 23.75 26.46 -56.17
C GLU A 374 22.85 27.28 -55.24
N ILE A 375 22.31 28.40 -55.71
CA ILE A 375 21.33 29.21 -54.97
C ILE A 375 20.05 28.40 -54.70
N MET A 376 19.53 27.66 -55.68
CA MET A 376 18.35 26.80 -55.48
C MET A 376 18.62 25.70 -54.44
N GLN A 377 19.80 25.08 -54.48
CA GLN A 377 20.20 24.06 -53.52
C GLN A 377 20.30 24.64 -52.11
N LEU A 378 21.03 25.75 -51.93
CA LEU A 378 21.15 26.43 -50.63
C LEU A 378 19.79 26.92 -50.11
N THR A 379 18.90 27.38 -50.99
CA THR A 379 17.53 27.78 -50.60
C THR A 379 16.71 26.58 -50.12
N SER A 380 16.86 25.43 -50.78
CA SER A 380 16.22 24.18 -50.36
C SER A 380 16.76 23.69 -49.01
N GLU A 381 18.09 23.69 -48.83
CA GLU A 381 18.75 23.29 -47.58
C GLU A 381 18.35 24.20 -46.41
N LEU A 382 18.24 25.50 -46.65
CA LEU A 382 17.77 26.47 -45.66
C LEU A 382 16.31 26.20 -45.27
N SER A 383 15.44 25.92 -46.25
CA SER A 383 14.05 25.57 -46.01
C SER A 383 13.91 24.27 -45.22
N THR A 384 14.72 23.24 -45.52
CA THR A 384 14.74 22.00 -44.74
C THR A 384 15.20 22.26 -43.31
N HIS A 385 16.23 23.07 -43.10
CA HIS A 385 16.70 23.39 -41.75
C HIS A 385 15.66 24.22 -40.96
N GLU A 386 14.92 25.14 -41.60
CA GLU A 386 13.81 25.86 -40.98
C GLU A 386 12.67 24.91 -40.55
N THR A 387 12.33 23.92 -41.38
CA THR A 387 11.31 22.92 -41.02
C THR A 387 11.77 21.97 -39.91
N GLU A 388 13.03 21.57 -39.89
CA GLU A 388 13.57 20.71 -38.83
C GLU A 388 13.67 21.44 -37.48
N THR A 389 14.11 22.71 -37.51
CA THR A 389 14.18 23.53 -36.29
C THR A 389 12.81 23.82 -35.72
N THR A 390 11.80 24.10 -36.55
CA THR A 390 10.41 24.26 -36.11
C THR A 390 9.84 22.98 -35.52
N ALA A 391 10.06 21.82 -36.15
CA ALA A 391 9.65 20.52 -35.60
C ALA A 391 10.30 20.22 -34.24
N ARG A 392 11.59 20.55 -34.06
CA ARG A 392 12.29 20.38 -32.78
C ARG A 392 11.76 21.29 -31.69
N VAL A 393 11.36 22.53 -32.03
CA VAL A 393 10.73 23.45 -31.09
C VAL A 393 9.37 22.91 -30.65
N GLU A 394 8.54 22.41 -31.57
CA GLU A 394 7.25 21.79 -31.24
C GLU A 394 7.38 20.56 -30.35
N GLU A 395 8.39 19.71 -30.59
CA GLU A 395 8.70 18.56 -29.73
C GLU A 395 9.03 19.02 -28.30
N LYS A 396 9.88 20.04 -28.15
CA LYS A 396 10.24 20.58 -26.83
C LYS A 396 9.05 21.24 -26.14
N ASP A 397 8.18 21.93 -26.87
CA ASP A 397 6.95 22.48 -26.32
C ASP A 397 5.98 21.37 -25.85
N ASN A 398 5.90 20.25 -26.56
CA ASN A 398 5.14 19.08 -26.12
C ASN A 398 5.71 18.48 -24.82
N GLU A 399 7.03 18.38 -24.71
CA GLU A 399 7.70 17.90 -23.50
C GLU A 399 7.45 18.84 -22.30
N ILE A 400 7.57 20.15 -22.50
CA ILE A 400 7.26 21.17 -21.49
C ILE A 400 5.79 21.08 -21.06
N ARG A 401 4.85 20.92 -22.00
CA ARG A 401 3.43 20.71 -21.69
C ARG A 401 3.21 19.46 -20.85
N ALA A 402 3.85 18.34 -21.20
CA ALA A 402 3.73 17.09 -20.45
C ALA A 402 4.28 17.22 -19.01
N ILE A 403 5.44 17.86 -18.84
CA ILE A 403 6.02 18.13 -17.51
C ILE A 403 5.12 19.07 -16.71
N THR A 404 4.56 20.10 -17.34
CA THR A 404 3.65 21.06 -16.69
C THR A 404 2.37 20.36 -16.19
N CYS A 405 1.79 19.45 -16.99
CA CYS A 405 0.66 18.63 -16.56
C CYS A 405 1.00 17.73 -15.36
N LYS A 406 2.16 17.07 -15.39
CA LYS A 406 2.62 16.23 -14.26
C LYS A 406 2.83 17.07 -12.99
N LEU A 407 3.46 18.23 -13.12
CA LEU A 407 3.68 19.15 -11.99
C LEU A 407 2.36 19.59 -11.38
N ASN A 408 1.37 19.97 -12.20
CA ASN A 408 0.04 20.36 -11.72
C ASN A 408 -0.69 19.23 -11.00
N ASN A 409 -0.58 17.98 -11.47
CA ASN A 409 -1.16 16.84 -10.78
C ASN A 409 -0.50 16.60 -9.41
N ASN A 410 0.82 16.64 -9.35
CA ASN A 410 1.55 16.50 -8.09
C ASN A 410 1.23 17.64 -7.11
N VAL A 411 1.05 18.88 -7.60
CA VAL A 411 0.62 20.02 -6.77
C VAL A 411 -0.76 19.78 -6.17
N LYS A 412 -1.72 19.27 -6.95
CA LYS A 412 -3.06 18.92 -6.44
C LYS A 412 -3.01 17.82 -5.38
N GLU A 413 -2.23 16.76 -5.61
CA GLU A 413 -2.04 15.68 -4.64
C GLU A 413 -1.43 16.20 -3.33
N VAL A 414 -0.42 17.07 -3.41
CA VAL A 414 0.18 17.72 -2.22
C VAL A 414 -0.85 18.59 -1.48
N GLU A 415 -1.73 19.29 -2.18
CA GLU A 415 -2.81 20.05 -1.55
C GLU A 415 -3.85 19.17 -0.86
N GLU A 416 -4.21 18.02 -1.46
CA GLU A 416 -5.11 17.04 -0.85
C GLU A 416 -4.50 16.40 0.40
N LEU A 417 -3.25 15.94 0.33
CA LEU A 417 -2.53 15.42 1.50
C LEU A 417 -2.42 16.46 2.62
N LYS A 418 -2.19 17.74 2.28
CA LYS A 418 -2.22 18.83 3.27
C LYS A 418 -3.60 19.03 3.90
N LYS A 419 -4.69 18.87 3.16
CA LYS A 419 -6.06 18.93 3.69
C LYS A 419 -6.31 17.76 4.64
N GLU A 420 -5.91 16.55 4.26
CA GLU A 420 -6.05 15.36 5.11
C GLU A 420 -5.27 15.49 6.42
N ILE A 421 -4.01 15.96 6.37
CA ILE A 421 -3.20 16.21 7.58
C ILE A 421 -3.90 17.20 8.51
N LYS A 422 -4.50 18.28 7.99
CA LYS A 422 -5.26 19.24 8.80
C LYS A 422 -6.48 18.61 9.46
N VAL A 423 -7.21 17.75 8.74
CA VAL A 423 -8.34 16.99 9.30
C VAL A 423 -7.86 16.07 10.43
N TRP A 424 -6.75 15.36 10.24
CA TRP A 424 -6.16 14.50 11.27
C TRP A 424 -5.69 15.29 12.49
N HIS A 425 -5.09 16.46 12.32
CA HIS A 425 -4.75 17.34 13.45
C HIS A 425 -6.00 17.80 14.21
N ALA A 426 -7.04 18.24 13.51
CA ALA A 426 -8.30 18.64 14.15
C ALA A 426 -8.94 17.47 14.93
N LYS A 427 -8.92 16.25 14.38
CA LYS A 427 -9.39 15.04 15.07
C LYS A 427 -8.54 14.72 16.30
N ASN A 428 -7.22 14.88 16.22
CA ASN A 428 -6.33 14.67 17.37
C ASN A 428 -6.57 15.72 18.46
N ASP A 429 -6.77 16.98 18.09
CA ASP A 429 -7.08 18.05 19.04
C ASP A 429 -8.43 17.83 19.72
N ASP A 430 -9.45 17.35 18.99
CA ASP A 430 -10.74 16.95 19.58
C ASP A 430 -10.59 15.78 20.56
N LEU A 431 -9.77 14.77 20.20
CA LEU A 431 -9.44 13.67 21.11
C LEU A 431 -8.72 14.16 22.36
N ARG A 432 -7.77 15.09 22.24
CA ARG A 432 -7.09 15.71 23.40
C ARG A 432 -8.08 16.46 24.29
N LYS A 433 -9.02 17.22 23.72
CA LYS A 433 -10.08 17.91 24.48
C LYS A 433 -11.01 16.93 25.18
N LYS A 434 -11.42 15.85 24.52
CA LYS A 434 -12.25 14.79 25.12
C LYS A 434 -11.51 14.07 26.25
N ASN A 435 -10.24 13.72 26.04
CA ASN A 435 -9.40 13.10 27.07
C ASN A 435 -9.17 14.05 28.25
N TRP A 436 -8.96 15.35 28.01
CA TRP A 436 -8.86 16.34 29.07
C TRP A 436 -10.14 16.42 29.89
N LYS A 437 -11.31 16.51 29.24
CA LYS A 437 -12.61 16.51 29.92
C LYS A 437 -12.86 15.23 30.72
N ALA A 438 -12.49 14.07 30.17
CA ALA A 438 -12.59 12.80 30.88
C ALA A 438 -11.69 12.77 32.11
N MET A 439 -10.47 13.31 32.00
CA MET A 439 -9.54 13.43 33.13
C MET A 439 -10.04 14.42 34.19
N GLU A 440 -10.66 15.54 33.77
CA GLU A 440 -11.26 16.52 34.66
C GLU A 440 -12.46 15.93 35.42
N ALA A 441 -13.34 15.22 34.72
CA ALA A 441 -14.47 14.51 35.33
C ALA A 441 -14.00 13.40 36.29
N LEU A 442 -12.92 12.67 35.94
CA LEU A 442 -12.33 11.67 36.81
C LEU A 442 -11.76 12.30 38.08
N ASN A 443 -11.00 13.38 37.95
CA ASN A 443 -10.42 14.11 39.08
C ASN A 443 -11.51 14.70 39.99
N GLU A 444 -12.61 15.20 39.42
CA GLU A 444 -13.74 15.70 40.21
C GLU A 444 -14.51 14.58 40.92
N SER A 445 -14.67 13.42 40.28
CA SER A 445 -15.21 12.22 40.92
C SER A 445 -14.30 11.70 42.05
N GLU A 446 -12.98 11.72 41.85
CA GLU A 446 -11.99 11.31 42.86
C GLU A 446 -12.07 12.23 44.07
N LYS A 447 -12.07 13.56 43.84
CA LYS A 447 -12.21 14.56 44.90
C LYS A 447 -13.54 14.46 45.65
N SER A 448 -14.64 14.16 44.94
CA SER A 448 -15.95 13.91 45.57
C SER A 448 -15.94 12.66 46.44
N SER A 449 -15.31 11.58 45.99
CA SER A 449 -15.13 10.34 46.74
C SER A 449 -14.26 10.56 47.98
N GLU A 450 -13.14 11.27 47.85
CA GLU A 450 -12.29 11.67 48.98
C GLU A 450 -13.08 12.48 50.01
N GLN A 451 -13.88 13.46 49.55
CA GLN A 451 -14.71 14.26 50.46
C GLN A 451 -15.76 13.41 51.17
N GLN A 452 -16.42 12.48 50.48
CA GLN A 452 -17.39 11.57 51.11
C GLN A 452 -16.73 10.67 52.16
N ILE A 453 -15.50 10.20 51.91
CA ILE A 453 -14.73 9.43 52.90
C ILE A 453 -14.43 10.29 54.13
N VAL A 454 -13.98 11.52 53.94
CA VAL A 454 -13.71 12.46 55.05
C VAL A 454 -14.99 12.73 55.85
N ASP A 455 -16.11 12.98 55.18
CA ASP A 455 -17.39 13.24 55.85
C ASP A 455 -17.91 12.01 56.62
N ALA A 456 -17.74 10.81 56.05
CA ALA A 456 -18.11 9.55 56.70
C ALA A 456 -17.25 9.30 57.96
N VAL A 457 -15.94 9.54 57.88
CA VAL A 457 -15.02 9.44 59.04
C VAL A 457 -15.44 10.42 60.13
N ARG A 458 -15.67 11.69 59.77
CA ARG A 458 -16.11 12.72 60.74
C ARG A 458 -17.45 12.34 61.41
N THR A 459 -18.38 11.79 60.64
CA THR A 459 -19.69 11.36 61.17
C THR A 459 -19.53 10.18 62.13
N ALA A 460 -18.65 9.23 61.82
CA ALA A 460 -18.33 8.10 62.71
C ALA A 460 -17.66 8.56 64.01
N GLU A 461 -16.74 9.53 63.94
CA GLU A 461 -16.11 10.14 65.13
C GLU A 461 -17.14 10.82 66.05
N VAL A 462 -18.07 11.59 65.48
CA VAL A 462 -19.14 12.24 66.25
C VAL A 462 -20.08 11.20 66.88
N GLN A 463 -20.49 10.17 66.16
CA GLN A 463 -21.32 9.09 66.70
C GLN A 463 -20.62 8.31 67.82
N ALA A 464 -19.31 8.10 67.71
CA ALA A 464 -18.50 7.50 68.78
C ALA A 464 -18.49 8.40 70.03
N ALA A 465 -18.30 9.72 69.86
CA ALA A 465 -18.35 10.66 70.98
C ALA A 465 -19.72 10.71 71.67
N ASP A 466 -20.82 10.69 70.91
CA ASP A 466 -22.19 10.71 71.44
C ASP A 466 -22.52 9.42 72.20
N THR A 467 -22.08 8.26 71.69
CA THR A 467 -22.26 6.98 72.39
C THR A 467 -21.45 6.93 73.70
N PHE A 468 -20.21 7.42 73.70
CA PHE A 468 -19.40 7.55 74.91
C PHE A 468 -20.04 8.48 75.95
N SER A 469 -20.65 9.59 75.53
CA SER A 469 -21.37 10.50 76.43
C SER A 469 -22.61 9.85 77.03
N HIS A 470 -23.39 9.14 76.20
CA HIS A 470 -24.60 8.43 76.62
C HIS A 470 -24.30 7.32 77.64
N ASP A 471 -23.29 6.49 77.39
CA ASP A 471 -22.91 5.38 78.27
C ASP A 471 -22.44 5.88 79.64
N ARG A 472 -21.66 6.96 79.68
CA ARG A 472 -21.26 7.61 80.94
C ARG A 472 -22.46 8.13 81.73
N ALA A 473 -23.39 8.82 81.06
CA ALA A 473 -24.58 9.37 81.70
C ALA A 473 -25.51 8.28 82.27
N LEU A 474 -25.68 7.17 81.54
CA LEU A 474 -26.48 6.03 81.99
C LEU A 474 -25.89 5.39 83.24
N LEU A 475 -24.58 5.14 83.25
CA LEU A 475 -23.89 4.50 84.38
C LEU A 475 -23.88 5.39 85.64
N GLN A 476 -23.71 6.70 85.46
CA GLN A 476 -23.79 7.68 86.56
C GLN A 476 -25.21 7.80 87.13
N SER A 477 -26.25 7.59 86.30
CA SER A 477 -27.66 7.56 86.73
C SER A 477 -28.00 6.30 87.53
N ILE A 478 -27.51 5.13 87.11
CA ILE A 478 -27.77 3.86 87.79
C ILE A 478 -27.01 3.79 89.13
N PHE A 479 -25.83 4.41 89.22
CA PHE A 479 -25.04 4.46 90.46
C PHE A 479 -24.67 5.90 90.86
N PRO A 480 -25.63 6.68 91.38
CA PRO A 480 -25.40 8.09 91.74
C PRO A 480 -24.31 8.28 92.80
N SER A 481 -24.10 7.27 93.64
CA SER A 481 -23.13 7.28 94.74
C SER A 481 -21.67 7.11 94.30
N ILE A 482 -21.42 6.79 93.02
CA ILE A 482 -20.07 6.55 92.48
C ILE A 482 -19.63 7.77 91.68
N THR A 483 -18.71 8.57 92.19
CA THR A 483 -18.21 9.77 91.48
C THR A 483 -16.93 9.47 90.70
N VAL A 484 -16.90 9.72 89.39
CA VAL A 484 -15.72 9.59 88.51
C VAL A 484 -15.46 10.92 87.80
N ASP A 485 -14.18 11.27 87.57
CA ASP A 485 -13.78 12.51 86.91
C ASP A 485 -14.15 12.52 85.42
N ASN A 486 -14.91 13.54 85.00
CA ASN A 486 -15.40 13.69 83.64
C ASN A 486 -14.33 14.11 82.61
N SER A 487 -13.14 14.54 83.06
CA SER A 487 -12.03 14.93 82.17
C SER A 487 -11.28 13.75 81.56
N LEU A 488 -11.54 12.52 82.02
CA LEU A 488 -10.85 11.31 81.59
C LEU A 488 -11.34 10.80 80.22
N GLU A 489 -10.44 10.18 79.47
CA GLU A 489 -10.75 9.48 78.20
C GLU A 489 -11.71 8.30 78.44
N HIS A 490 -12.60 7.97 77.50
CA HIS A 490 -13.73 7.04 77.73
C HIS A 490 -13.31 5.65 78.22
N THR A 491 -12.26 5.09 77.63
CA THR A 491 -11.73 3.78 78.02
C THR A 491 -11.18 3.77 79.44
N ILE A 492 -10.61 4.90 79.88
CA ILE A 492 -10.05 5.04 81.23
C ILE A 492 -11.18 5.29 82.23
N TRP A 493 -12.14 6.17 81.88
CA TRP A 493 -13.32 6.47 82.67
C TRP A 493 -14.12 5.22 83.03
N MET A 494 -14.40 4.36 82.04
CA MET A 494 -15.15 3.10 82.23
C MET A 494 -14.47 2.14 83.20
N LYS A 495 -13.13 1.99 83.10
CA LYS A 495 -12.37 1.14 84.02
C LYS A 495 -12.38 1.68 85.45
N THR A 496 -12.24 2.99 85.62
CA THR A 496 -12.31 3.61 86.96
C THR A 496 -13.72 3.54 87.56
N PHE A 497 -14.77 3.63 86.74
CA PHE A 497 -16.14 3.46 87.19
C PHE A 497 -16.41 2.02 87.65
N GLU A 498 -16.00 1.03 86.86
CA GLU A 498 -16.13 -0.38 87.17
C GLU A 498 -15.49 -0.75 88.52
N GLN A 499 -14.27 -0.27 88.78
CA GLN A 499 -13.57 -0.51 90.04
C GLN A 499 -14.34 0.04 91.25
N LYS A 500 -14.85 1.28 91.17
CA LYS A 500 -15.63 1.88 92.25
C LYS A 500 -17.00 1.23 92.44
N ALA A 501 -17.62 0.72 91.37
CA ALA A 501 -18.88 -0.01 91.44
C ALA A 501 -18.74 -1.36 92.15
N VAL A 502 -17.65 -2.07 91.89
CA VAL A 502 -17.34 -3.34 92.56
C VAL A 502 -17.07 -3.14 94.05
N GLU A 503 -16.45 -2.02 94.46
CA GLU A 503 -16.28 -1.67 95.87
C GLU A 503 -17.60 -1.33 96.56
N PHE A 504 -18.48 -0.55 95.91
CA PHE A 504 -19.79 -0.19 96.44
C PHE A 504 -20.72 -1.41 96.64
N LEU A 505 -20.69 -2.38 95.72
CA LEU A 505 -21.50 -3.59 95.84
C LEU A 505 -21.03 -4.54 96.96
N LYS A 506 -19.75 -4.47 97.36
CA LYS A 506 -19.21 -5.26 98.48
C LYS A 506 -19.64 -4.74 99.85
N SER A 507 -20.12 -3.49 99.96
CA SER A 507 -20.43 -2.85 101.24
C SER A 507 -21.92 -2.91 101.65
N LYS A 508 -22.77 -3.66 100.94
CA LYS A 508 -24.24 -3.64 101.14
C LYS A 508 -24.86 -5.00 101.53
N ALA A 509 -24.04 -5.99 101.89
CA ALA A 509 -24.48 -7.31 102.32
C ALA A 509 -24.17 -7.53 103.80
N ASP A 510 -25.00 -7.00 104.71
CA ASP A 510 -25.13 -7.48 106.10
C ASP A 510 -26.45 -7.00 106.74
N GLU A 511 -27.24 -7.99 107.19
CA GLU A 511 -28.17 -8.02 108.34
C GLU A 511 -29.61 -7.42 108.34
N PRO A 512 -30.54 -8.02 109.15
CA PRO A 512 -31.91 -8.36 108.75
C PRO A 512 -33.07 -7.97 109.72
N VAL A 513 -34.29 -8.12 109.19
CA VAL A 513 -35.64 -8.49 109.74
C VAL A 513 -35.92 -8.54 111.27
N SER A 514 -37.09 -8.01 111.71
CA SER A 514 -38.09 -8.56 112.70
C SER A 514 -38.88 -7.42 113.42
N ASN A 515 -40.09 -7.49 114.00
CA ASN A 515 -40.94 -8.58 114.50
C ASN A 515 -42.40 -8.11 114.81
N LEU A 516 -43.22 -9.09 115.22
CA LEU A 516 -44.68 -9.15 115.45
C LEU A 516 -45.18 -8.75 116.87
N LYS A 517 -46.49 -8.45 116.97
CA LYS A 517 -47.51 -8.83 118.00
C LYS A 517 -47.70 -8.08 119.34
N GLU A 518 -48.93 -7.59 119.51
CA GLU A 518 -49.76 -7.52 120.74
C GLU A 518 -51.23 -7.57 120.22
N MET A 519 -52.27 -8.19 120.79
CA MET A 519 -52.53 -8.59 122.16
C MET A 519 -53.67 -9.61 122.17
N THR A 520 -53.51 -10.66 122.97
CA THR A 520 -54.45 -11.78 123.18
C THR A 520 -55.24 -11.54 124.45
N LYS A 521 -56.57 -11.32 124.39
CA LYS A 521 -57.45 -11.41 125.58
C LYS A 521 -58.95 -11.55 125.30
N ASN A 522 -59.36 -12.41 124.36
CA ASN A 522 -60.77 -12.76 124.15
C ASN A 522 -60.99 -14.29 124.02
N VAL A 523 -60.19 -15.13 124.67
CA VAL A 523 -60.07 -16.56 124.28
C VAL A 523 -61.27 -17.45 124.63
N GLU A 524 -62.05 -17.22 125.69
CA GLU A 524 -62.99 -18.27 126.16
C GLU A 524 -64.46 -18.16 125.68
N LEU A 525 -64.86 -17.06 125.04
CA LEU A 525 -66.16 -16.97 124.35
C LEU A 525 -66.05 -17.30 122.85
N PHE A 526 -64.81 -17.44 122.36
CA PHE A 526 -64.54 -17.83 120.99
C PHE A 526 -64.60 -19.34 120.81
N GLU A 527 -64.23 -20.21 121.75
CA GLU A 527 -64.06 -21.66 121.51
C GLU A 527 -65.26 -22.40 120.87
N LYS A 528 -66.52 -22.05 121.19
CA LYS A 528 -67.71 -22.65 120.52
C LYS A 528 -68.09 -22.01 119.18
N LYS A 529 -67.78 -20.72 118.99
CA LYS A 529 -67.83 -20.09 117.66
C LYS A 529 -66.61 -20.46 116.83
N LEU A 530 -65.51 -20.85 117.46
CA LEU A 530 -64.24 -21.26 116.88
C LEU A 530 -64.36 -22.66 116.32
N ASP A 531 -65.10 -23.61 116.91
CA ASP A 531 -65.32 -24.92 116.27
C ASP A 531 -66.18 -24.84 115.00
N VAL A 532 -67.24 -24.03 115.00
CA VAL A 532 -68.06 -23.78 113.79
C VAL A 532 -67.30 -22.93 112.78
N ALA A 533 -66.63 -21.86 113.22
CA ALA A 533 -65.76 -21.04 112.37
C ALA A 533 -64.50 -21.79 111.92
N MET A 534 -64.00 -22.79 112.63
CA MET A 534 -62.88 -23.64 112.20
C MET A 534 -63.34 -24.62 111.15
N LYS A 535 -64.56 -25.17 111.27
CA LYS A 535 -65.13 -26.03 110.22
C LYS A 535 -65.41 -25.23 108.95
N GLU A 536 -66.09 -24.09 109.07
CA GLU A 536 -66.30 -23.14 107.96
C GLU A 536 -64.98 -22.56 107.45
N SER A 537 -63.99 -22.29 108.30
CA SER A 537 -62.64 -21.84 107.90
C SER A 537 -61.84 -22.96 107.25
N THR A 538 -62.04 -24.23 107.59
CA THR A 538 -61.38 -25.36 106.91
C THR A 538 -62.00 -25.62 105.54
N GLU A 539 -63.31 -25.47 105.40
CA GLU A 539 -64.00 -25.50 104.10
C GLU A 539 -63.65 -24.30 103.23
N LEU A 540 -63.63 -23.09 103.79
CA LEU A 540 -63.14 -21.88 103.11
C LEU A 540 -61.66 -21.97 102.77
N ALA A 541 -60.82 -22.56 103.63
CA ALA A 541 -59.41 -22.78 103.32
C ALA A 541 -59.23 -23.83 102.21
N ALA A 542 -60.07 -24.87 102.16
CA ALA A 542 -60.07 -25.86 101.09
C ALA A 542 -60.57 -25.26 99.76
N GLN A 543 -61.62 -24.43 99.79
CA GLN A 543 -62.10 -23.67 98.62
C GLN A 543 -61.05 -22.64 98.15
N LEU A 544 -60.44 -21.89 99.06
CA LEU A 544 -59.37 -20.94 98.73
C LEU A 544 -58.15 -21.65 98.13
N LYS A 545 -57.84 -22.86 98.60
CA LYS A 545 -56.77 -23.69 98.03
C LYS A 545 -57.12 -24.18 96.63
N SER A 546 -58.34 -24.69 96.41
CA SER A 546 -58.78 -25.12 95.08
C SER A 546 -58.86 -23.95 94.09
N GLU A 547 -59.27 -22.77 94.55
CA GLU A 547 -59.31 -21.54 93.76
C GLU A 547 -57.91 -21.03 93.42
N LYS A 548 -56.95 -21.09 94.36
CA LYS A 548 -55.53 -20.81 94.08
C LYS A 548 -54.93 -21.80 93.09
N ASP A 549 -55.23 -23.09 93.22
CA ASP A 549 -54.75 -24.12 92.29
C ASP A 549 -55.32 -23.91 90.88
N LEU A 550 -56.59 -23.46 90.77
CA LEU A 550 -57.19 -23.04 89.50
C LEU A 550 -56.52 -21.77 88.96
N GLN A 551 -56.22 -20.78 89.80
CA GLN A 551 -55.57 -19.54 89.41
C GLN A 551 -54.14 -19.77 88.90
N ILE A 552 -53.39 -20.69 89.54
CA ILE A 552 -52.09 -21.15 89.06
C ILE A 552 -52.24 -21.81 87.68
N LYS A 553 -53.18 -22.76 87.52
CA LYS A 553 -53.43 -23.40 86.21
C LYS A 553 -53.80 -22.42 85.11
N ILE A 554 -54.61 -21.39 85.42
CA ILE A 554 -54.97 -20.34 84.46
C ILE A 554 -53.74 -19.51 84.11
N SER A 555 -52.91 -19.13 85.10
CA SER A 555 -51.66 -18.40 84.87
C SER A 555 -50.68 -19.19 84.01
N ASP A 556 -50.52 -20.48 84.27
CA ASP A 556 -49.62 -21.36 83.49
C ASP A 556 -50.10 -21.52 82.04
N LYS A 557 -51.41 -21.71 81.83
CA LYS A 557 -51.98 -21.74 80.47
C LYS A 557 -51.85 -20.41 79.74
N LEU A 558 -51.99 -19.29 80.45
CA LEU A 558 -51.81 -17.96 79.86
C LEU A 558 -50.36 -17.78 79.40
N LYS A 559 -49.38 -18.09 80.26
CA LYS A 559 -47.95 -18.08 79.91
C LYS A 559 -47.64 -19.00 78.73
N GLU A 560 -48.21 -20.20 78.71
CA GLU A 560 -48.04 -21.14 77.59
C GLU A 560 -48.56 -20.54 76.27
N SER A 561 -49.72 -19.87 76.30
CA SER A 561 -50.27 -19.18 75.12
C SER A 561 -49.40 -18.01 74.66
N GLU A 562 -48.83 -17.27 75.61
CA GLU A 562 -47.98 -16.11 75.36
C GLU A 562 -46.64 -16.55 74.76
N THR A 563 -46.04 -17.63 75.26
CA THR A 563 -44.86 -18.25 74.65
C THR A 563 -45.13 -18.73 73.22
N LYS A 564 -46.26 -19.39 72.97
CA LYS A 564 -46.64 -19.83 71.61
C LYS A 564 -46.83 -18.64 70.68
N PHE A 565 -47.41 -17.54 71.17
CA PHE A 565 -47.57 -16.32 70.39
C PHE A 565 -46.21 -15.69 70.02
N ILE A 566 -45.28 -15.59 70.97
CA ILE A 566 -43.92 -15.07 70.72
C ILE A 566 -43.17 -15.97 69.73
N GLU A 567 -43.25 -17.30 69.88
CA GLU A 567 -42.65 -18.24 68.93
C GLU A 567 -43.22 -18.05 67.52
N LEU A 568 -44.54 -17.95 67.40
CA LEU A 568 -45.20 -17.74 66.11
C LEU A 568 -44.82 -16.39 65.47
N GLN A 569 -44.72 -15.34 66.29
CA GLN A 569 -44.27 -14.02 65.84
C GLN A 569 -42.82 -14.07 65.35
N SER A 570 -41.92 -14.69 66.11
CA SER A 570 -40.51 -14.86 65.71
C SER A 570 -40.37 -15.65 64.40
N ALA A 571 -41.18 -16.71 64.22
CA ALA A 571 -41.19 -17.50 63.00
C ALA A 571 -41.68 -16.66 61.79
N TYR A 572 -42.66 -15.79 61.99
CA TYR A 572 -43.15 -14.88 60.95
C TYR A 572 -42.10 -13.84 60.56
N GLU A 573 -41.41 -13.25 61.54
CA GLU A 573 -40.31 -12.29 61.32
C GLU A 573 -39.14 -12.93 60.56
N ILE A 574 -38.75 -14.16 60.91
CA ILE A 574 -37.73 -14.93 60.18
C ILE A 574 -38.18 -15.15 58.73
N LYS A 575 -39.45 -15.53 58.51
CA LYS A 575 -39.97 -15.77 57.16
C LYS A 575 -39.98 -14.51 56.30
N LEU A 576 -40.31 -13.36 56.90
CA LEU A 576 -40.23 -12.06 56.22
C LEU A 576 -38.79 -11.70 55.83
N ALA A 577 -37.83 -11.94 56.73
CA ALA A 577 -36.41 -11.71 56.44
C ALA A 577 -35.88 -12.63 55.32
N GLU A 578 -36.27 -13.91 55.32
CA GLU A 578 -35.94 -14.84 54.22
C GLU A 578 -36.49 -14.36 52.88
N LEU A 579 -37.75 -13.96 52.83
CA LEU A 579 -38.39 -13.44 51.61
C LEU A 579 -37.74 -12.14 51.14
N SER A 580 -37.37 -11.24 52.05
CA SER A 580 -36.66 -10.00 51.73
C SER A 580 -35.27 -10.27 51.14
N ASN A 581 -34.53 -11.22 51.70
CA ASN A 581 -33.23 -11.64 51.17
C ASN A 581 -33.36 -12.31 49.80
N GLU A 582 -34.34 -13.19 49.59
CA GLU A 582 -34.57 -13.81 48.27
C GLU A 582 -34.90 -12.72 47.24
N LEU A 583 -35.77 -11.75 47.58
CA LEU A 583 -36.08 -10.63 46.70
C LEU A 583 -34.82 -9.84 46.33
N ALA A 584 -33.98 -9.51 47.31
CA ALA A 584 -32.72 -8.78 47.09
C ALA A 584 -31.75 -9.55 46.18
N THR A 585 -31.62 -10.88 46.36
CA THR A 585 -30.76 -11.69 45.49
C THR A 585 -31.31 -11.78 44.06
N GLN A 586 -32.63 -11.86 43.87
CA GLN A 586 -33.25 -11.83 42.55
C GLN A 586 -33.06 -10.46 41.89
N THR A 587 -33.29 -9.36 42.60
CA THR A 587 -33.04 -8.00 42.09
C THR A 587 -31.59 -7.83 41.63
N LYS A 588 -30.62 -8.35 42.40
CA LYS A 588 -29.22 -8.32 42.00
C LYS A 588 -28.96 -9.11 40.71
N LYS A 589 -29.51 -10.32 40.59
CA LYS A 589 -29.40 -11.13 39.36
C LYS A 589 -29.98 -10.41 38.14
N TYR A 590 -31.13 -9.76 38.27
CA TYR A 590 -31.72 -8.98 37.18
C TYR A 590 -30.83 -7.80 36.77
N SER A 591 -30.26 -7.08 37.74
CA SER A 591 -29.32 -5.99 37.47
C SER A 591 -28.04 -6.47 36.76
N ASP A 592 -27.52 -7.63 37.15
CA ASP A 592 -26.34 -8.22 36.49
C ASP A 592 -26.66 -8.66 35.05
N PHE A 593 -27.85 -9.24 34.82
CA PHE A 593 -28.33 -9.55 33.46
C PHE A 593 -28.51 -8.30 32.60
N GLU A 594 -29.06 -7.22 33.16
CA GLU A 594 -29.26 -5.96 32.44
C GLU A 594 -27.92 -5.38 31.96
N LYS A 595 -26.90 -5.33 32.84
CA LYS A 595 -25.53 -4.92 32.45
C LYS A 595 -24.93 -5.81 31.37
N MET A 596 -25.17 -7.11 31.42
CA MET A 596 -24.72 -8.04 30.38
C MET A 596 -25.40 -7.76 29.03
N TYR A 597 -26.71 -7.47 29.04
CA TYR A 597 -27.46 -7.10 27.83
C TYR A 597 -26.98 -5.78 27.24
N GLU A 598 -26.72 -4.77 28.07
CA GLU A 598 -26.16 -3.49 27.63
C GLU A 598 -24.77 -3.66 26.99
N ALA A 599 -23.89 -4.46 27.61
CA ALA A 599 -22.58 -4.77 27.06
C ALA A 599 -22.67 -5.51 25.71
N LEU A 600 -23.58 -6.50 25.61
CA LEU A 600 -23.81 -7.23 24.37
C LEU A 600 -24.34 -6.30 23.27
N HIS A 601 -25.26 -5.40 23.61
CA HIS A 601 -25.82 -4.43 22.67
C HIS A 601 -24.76 -3.45 22.16
N SER A 602 -23.90 -2.95 23.05
CA SER A 602 -22.77 -2.08 22.68
C SER A 602 -21.78 -2.79 21.75
N ASN A 603 -21.45 -4.06 22.04
CA ASN A 603 -20.59 -4.86 21.17
C ASN A 603 -21.23 -5.12 19.79
N LEU A 604 -22.53 -5.37 19.74
CA LEU A 604 -23.26 -5.56 18.47
C LEU A 604 -23.20 -4.29 17.61
N GLN A 605 -23.47 -3.11 18.20
CA GLN A 605 -23.36 -1.84 17.51
C GLN A 605 -21.94 -1.57 17.00
N HIS A 606 -20.91 -1.90 17.80
CA HIS A 606 -19.53 -1.75 17.37
C HIS A 606 -19.22 -2.64 16.15
N ASN A 607 -19.62 -3.91 16.19
CA ASN A 607 -19.43 -4.85 15.08
C ASN A 607 -20.21 -4.45 13.81
N GLU A 608 -21.37 -3.79 13.95
CA GLU A 608 -22.12 -3.25 12.81
C GLU A 608 -21.37 -2.08 12.14
N VAL A 609 -20.76 -1.20 12.93
CA VAL A 609 -19.93 -0.09 12.42
C VAL A 609 -18.68 -0.64 11.74
N GLU A 610 -17.97 -1.58 12.36
CA GLU A 610 -16.79 -2.21 11.78
C GLU A 610 -17.11 -2.92 10.46
N ASN A 611 -18.23 -3.66 10.38
CA ASN A 611 -18.68 -4.27 9.13
C ASN A 611 -18.97 -3.24 8.03
N LYS A 612 -19.51 -2.07 8.40
CA LYS A 612 -19.77 -0.99 7.44
C LYS A 612 -18.45 -0.43 6.89
N GLU A 613 -17.48 -0.18 7.77
CA GLU A 613 -16.14 0.28 7.38
C GLU A 613 -15.41 -0.74 6.49
N LEU A 614 -15.47 -2.03 6.85
CA LEU A 614 -14.92 -3.11 6.04
C LEU A 614 -15.59 -3.18 4.65
N LYS A 615 -16.90 -3.00 4.57
CA LYS A 615 -17.64 -3.00 3.31
C LYS A 615 -17.26 -1.81 2.42
N GLU A 616 -17.05 -0.63 3.00
CA GLU A 616 -16.55 0.54 2.29
C GLU A 616 -15.12 0.33 1.78
N HIS A 617 -14.26 -0.29 2.59
CA HIS A 617 -12.90 -0.64 2.19
C HIS A 617 -12.88 -1.65 1.04
N VAL A 618 -13.69 -2.71 1.11
CA VAL A 618 -13.85 -3.70 0.02
C VAL A 618 -14.34 -3.03 -1.27
N ASN A 619 -15.28 -2.09 -1.19
CA ASN A 619 -15.73 -1.34 -2.36
C ASN A 619 -14.61 -0.49 -2.97
N SER A 620 -13.80 0.18 -2.15
CA SER A 620 -12.63 0.94 -2.62
C SER A 620 -11.59 0.05 -3.30
N LEU A 621 -11.31 -1.13 -2.73
CA LEU A 621 -10.40 -2.11 -3.33
C LEU A 621 -10.94 -2.64 -4.66
N ASN A 622 -12.24 -2.92 -4.76
CA ASN A 622 -12.87 -3.34 -6.00
C ASN A 622 -12.78 -2.27 -7.09
N MET A 623 -12.99 -0.99 -6.76
CA MET A 623 -12.80 0.12 -7.70
C MET A 623 -11.36 0.18 -8.21
N ARG A 624 -10.38 0.05 -7.32
CA ARG A 624 -8.95 0.03 -7.70
C ARG A 624 -8.61 -1.20 -8.56
N LEU A 625 -9.22 -2.35 -8.25
CA LEU A 625 -9.06 -3.58 -9.04
C LEU A 625 -9.65 -3.43 -10.45
N THR A 626 -10.69 -2.61 -10.64
CA THR A 626 -11.25 -2.30 -11.97
C THR A 626 -10.44 -1.25 -12.73
N GLU A 627 -9.76 -0.31 -12.06
CA GLU A 627 -8.90 0.69 -12.71
C GLU A 627 -7.57 0.10 -13.19
N SER A 628 -7.00 -0.87 -12.45
CA SER A 628 -5.75 -1.54 -12.81
C SER A 628 -5.71 -2.17 -14.22
N PRO A 629 -6.75 -2.92 -14.70
CA PRO A 629 -6.77 -3.43 -16.05
C PRO A 629 -6.94 -2.32 -17.10
N GLU A 630 -7.63 -1.22 -16.81
CA GLU A 630 -7.71 -0.09 -17.73
C GLU A 630 -6.35 0.57 -17.94
N ASP A 631 -5.57 0.73 -16.87
CA ASP A 631 -4.22 1.27 -16.96
C ASP A 631 -3.25 0.32 -17.66
N LYS A 632 -3.42 -1.00 -17.45
CA LYS A 632 -2.70 -2.02 -18.23
C LYS A 632 -2.99 -1.89 -19.73
N VAL A 633 -4.27 -1.78 -20.11
CA VAL A 633 -4.67 -1.60 -21.53
C VAL A 633 -4.11 -0.29 -22.09
N LYS A 634 -4.12 0.82 -21.32
CA LYS A 634 -3.50 2.09 -21.74
C LYS A 634 -1.99 1.93 -21.96
N LEU A 635 -1.29 1.19 -21.09
CA LEU A 635 0.14 0.93 -21.23
C LEU A 635 0.44 0.03 -22.44
N GLU A 636 -0.36 -1.01 -22.66
CA GLU A 636 -0.25 -1.90 -23.83
C GLU A 636 -0.46 -1.14 -25.14
N ASN A 637 -1.44 -0.23 -25.18
CA ASN A 637 -1.66 0.63 -26.35
C ASN A 637 -0.47 1.56 -26.60
N LYS A 638 0.08 2.21 -25.56
CA LYS A 638 1.29 3.03 -25.70
C LYS A 638 2.49 2.23 -26.18
N LEU A 639 2.66 1.00 -25.67
CA LEU A 639 3.74 0.12 -26.11
C LEU A 639 3.59 -0.22 -27.60
N LYS A 640 2.37 -0.50 -28.05
CA LYS A 640 2.05 -0.76 -29.46
C LYS A 640 2.32 0.47 -30.34
N ASP A 641 1.97 1.67 -29.88
CA ASP A 641 2.27 2.90 -30.59
C ASP A 641 3.78 3.14 -30.73
N TYR A 642 4.56 2.90 -29.67
CA TYR A 642 6.03 2.98 -29.73
C TYR A 642 6.65 1.92 -30.65
N GLN A 643 6.13 0.69 -30.64
CA GLN A 643 6.57 -0.36 -31.57
C GLN A 643 6.31 0.04 -33.02
N ASN A 644 5.15 0.62 -33.31
CA ASN A 644 4.83 1.12 -34.65
C ASN A 644 5.75 2.28 -35.06
N LEU A 645 6.01 3.24 -34.17
CA LEU A 645 6.91 4.35 -34.44
C LEU A 645 8.35 3.86 -34.71
N PHE A 646 8.80 2.85 -33.96
CA PHE A 646 10.09 2.22 -34.17
C PHE A 646 10.16 1.55 -35.55
N LEU A 647 9.14 0.80 -35.94
CA LEU A 647 9.06 0.17 -37.27
C LEU A 647 9.12 1.21 -38.39
N ILE A 648 8.33 2.28 -38.30
CA ILE A 648 8.33 3.37 -39.30
C ILE A 648 9.70 4.06 -39.36
N THR A 649 10.35 4.24 -38.21
CA THR A 649 11.69 4.86 -38.15
C THR A 649 12.74 3.94 -38.78
N ASP A 650 12.68 2.65 -38.50
CA ASP A 650 13.57 1.65 -39.11
C ASP A 650 13.38 1.58 -40.63
N GLU A 651 12.14 1.57 -41.11
CA GLU A 651 11.83 1.65 -42.55
C GLU A 651 12.41 2.90 -43.20
N LYS A 652 12.27 4.07 -42.55
CA LYS A 652 12.87 5.33 -43.04
C LYS A 652 14.40 5.29 -43.05
N LEU A 653 15.02 4.71 -42.03
CA LEU A 653 16.47 4.57 -41.95
C LEU A 653 16.99 3.63 -43.05
N GLN A 654 16.31 2.52 -43.31
CA GLN A 654 16.65 1.62 -44.41
C GLN A 654 16.54 2.29 -45.78
N LEU A 655 15.48 3.10 -45.99
CA LEU A 655 15.32 3.87 -47.22
C LEU A 655 16.44 4.91 -47.38
N LEU A 656 16.78 5.62 -46.31
CA LEU A 656 17.86 6.61 -46.32
C LEU A 656 19.21 5.94 -46.59
N GLN A 657 19.49 4.81 -45.93
CA GLN A 657 20.70 4.02 -46.16
C GLN A 657 20.81 3.61 -47.64
N LYS A 658 19.73 3.08 -48.22
CA LYS A 658 19.72 2.69 -49.64
C LYS A 658 19.97 3.89 -50.57
N SER A 659 19.35 5.04 -50.29
CA SER A 659 19.57 6.27 -51.06
C SER A 659 21.03 6.73 -51.00
N VAL A 660 21.64 6.68 -49.81
CA VAL A 660 23.06 7.04 -49.62
C VAL A 660 23.97 6.05 -50.36
N GLU A 661 23.70 4.75 -50.26
CA GLU A 661 24.44 3.72 -50.99
C GLU A 661 24.37 3.93 -52.51
N GLU A 662 23.20 4.26 -53.05
CA GLU A 662 23.02 4.57 -54.47
C GLU A 662 23.81 5.83 -54.89
N GLU A 663 23.83 6.85 -54.04
CA GLU A 663 24.57 8.09 -54.30
C GLU A 663 26.09 7.87 -54.22
N GLU A 664 26.57 7.10 -53.23
CA GLU A 664 27.98 6.69 -53.14
C GLU A 664 28.43 5.93 -54.39
N GLN A 665 27.57 5.05 -54.95
CA GLN A 665 27.90 4.34 -56.19
C GLN A 665 28.00 5.29 -57.39
N LYS A 666 27.12 6.30 -57.47
CA LYS A 666 27.21 7.34 -58.52
C LYS A 666 28.52 8.12 -58.40
N TRP A 667 28.90 8.55 -57.19
CA TRP A 667 30.15 9.27 -56.96
C TRP A 667 31.39 8.42 -57.24
N LYS A 668 31.37 7.12 -56.88
CA LYS A 668 32.43 6.18 -57.24
C LYS A 668 32.56 6.03 -58.76
N HIS A 669 31.45 5.95 -59.49
CA HIS A 669 31.49 5.86 -60.94
C HIS A 669 32.03 7.14 -61.59
N ALA A 670 31.56 8.31 -61.15
CA ALA A 670 32.03 9.61 -61.63
C ALA A 670 33.52 9.83 -61.35
N LEU A 671 34.00 9.43 -60.16
CA LEU A 671 35.42 9.48 -59.82
C LEU A 671 36.25 8.59 -60.76
N ALA A 672 35.82 7.36 -61.00
CA ALA A 672 36.51 6.45 -61.91
C ALA A 672 36.54 6.96 -63.36
N GLU A 673 35.51 7.69 -63.80
CA GLU A 673 35.47 8.32 -65.12
C GLU A 673 36.42 9.52 -65.21
N ALA A 674 36.43 10.39 -64.20
CA ALA A 674 37.37 11.50 -64.10
C ALA A 674 38.83 11.00 -64.03
N GLU A 675 39.10 9.89 -63.33
CA GLU A 675 40.42 9.26 -63.28
C GLU A 675 40.88 8.76 -64.66
N LYS A 676 39.97 8.17 -65.45
CA LYS A 676 40.27 7.77 -66.84
C LYS A 676 40.56 8.98 -67.71
N GLU A 677 39.80 10.06 -67.58
CA GLU A 677 40.02 11.28 -68.36
C GLU A 677 41.36 11.93 -68.02
N ILE A 678 41.70 12.01 -66.72
CA ILE A 678 43.02 12.46 -66.26
C ILE A 678 44.13 11.59 -66.85
N GLN A 679 43.94 10.26 -66.91
CA GLN A 679 44.92 9.35 -67.50
C GLN A 679 45.13 9.63 -69.00
N ILE A 680 44.05 9.81 -69.75
CA ILE A 680 44.10 10.19 -71.17
C ILE A 680 44.80 11.55 -71.36
N LEU A 681 44.51 12.53 -70.51
CA LEU A 681 45.14 13.84 -70.54
C LEU A 681 46.64 13.77 -70.23
N LYS A 682 47.05 12.91 -69.29
CA LYS A 682 48.48 12.65 -69.00
C LYS A 682 49.20 12.04 -70.21
N GLU A 683 48.60 11.06 -70.87
CA GLU A 683 49.16 10.46 -72.10
C GLU A 683 49.30 11.50 -73.22
N LYS A 684 48.28 12.33 -73.42
CA LYS A 684 48.35 13.47 -74.35
C LYS A 684 49.44 14.45 -73.97
N GLN A 685 49.57 14.81 -72.68
CA GLN A 685 50.61 15.70 -72.18
C GLN A 685 52.02 15.14 -72.46
N THR A 686 52.25 13.84 -72.21
CA THR A 686 53.55 13.21 -72.52
C THR A 686 53.87 13.23 -74.02
N SER A 687 52.87 13.03 -74.87
CA SER A 687 53.02 13.12 -76.32
C SER A 687 53.32 14.54 -76.78
N LEU A 688 52.67 15.54 -76.16
CA LEU A 688 52.89 16.96 -76.43
C LEU A 688 54.30 17.40 -75.99
N GLU A 689 54.79 16.93 -74.84
CA GLU A 689 56.16 17.21 -74.38
C GLU A 689 57.21 16.60 -75.33
N TYR A 690 56.96 15.39 -75.83
CA TYR A 690 57.80 14.76 -76.85
C TYR A 690 57.85 15.60 -78.14
N LEU A 691 56.68 15.98 -78.67
CA LEU A 691 56.56 16.82 -79.86
C LEU A 691 57.23 18.18 -79.66
N LYS A 692 57.07 18.80 -78.49
CA LYS A 692 57.74 20.06 -78.14
C LYS A 692 59.27 19.92 -78.15
N SER A 693 59.81 18.81 -77.64
CA SER A 693 61.25 18.54 -77.72
C SER A 693 61.71 18.42 -79.17
N GLU A 694 60.90 17.80 -80.04
CA GLU A 694 61.23 17.62 -81.45
C GLU A 694 61.17 18.94 -82.22
N VAL A 695 60.14 19.77 -81.97
CA VAL A 695 60.07 21.14 -82.50
C VAL A 695 61.28 21.96 -82.06
N SER A 696 61.73 21.83 -80.81
CA SER A 696 62.93 22.54 -80.34
C SER A 696 64.20 22.08 -81.07
N LYS A 697 64.32 20.80 -81.42
CA LYS A 697 65.44 20.30 -82.24
C LYS A 697 65.36 20.84 -83.67
N GLN A 698 64.18 20.79 -84.28
CA GLN A 698 63.97 21.30 -85.63
C GLN A 698 64.24 22.81 -85.70
N GLN A 699 63.82 23.58 -84.70
CA GLN A 699 64.10 25.01 -84.59
C GLN A 699 65.61 25.28 -84.51
N ALA A 700 66.35 24.51 -83.71
CA ALA A 700 67.80 24.63 -83.63
C ALA A 700 68.50 24.33 -84.97
N LEU A 701 68.02 23.32 -85.72
CA LEU A 701 68.52 23.01 -87.07
C LEU A 701 68.21 24.14 -88.07
N ILE A 702 67.01 24.74 -88.02
CA ILE A 702 66.67 25.89 -88.87
C ILE A 702 67.57 27.08 -88.56
N GLU A 703 67.83 27.37 -87.28
CA GLU A 703 68.73 28.44 -86.88
C GLU A 703 70.17 28.20 -87.34
N GLU A 704 70.63 26.96 -87.29
CA GLU A 704 71.93 26.55 -87.84
C GLU A 704 72.00 26.78 -89.36
N GLU A 705 70.98 26.33 -90.12
CA GLU A 705 70.91 26.52 -91.57
C GLU A 705 70.76 28.00 -91.95
N GLN A 706 70.00 28.78 -91.20
CA GLN A 706 69.93 30.24 -91.38
C GLN A 706 71.29 30.90 -91.11
N GLY A 707 72.04 30.43 -90.10
CA GLY A 707 73.40 30.86 -89.82
C GLY A 707 74.33 30.60 -91.01
N LYS A 708 74.35 29.36 -91.51
CA LYS A 708 75.11 28.97 -92.72
C LYS A 708 74.72 29.81 -93.93
N ASN A 709 73.42 30.09 -94.12
CA ASN A 709 72.95 30.90 -95.24
C ASN A 709 73.34 32.38 -95.11
N ARG A 710 73.39 32.94 -93.89
CA ARG A 710 73.93 34.30 -93.64
C ARG A 710 75.42 34.35 -93.94
N ASP A 711 76.18 33.36 -93.51
CA ASP A 711 77.62 33.26 -93.80
C ASP A 711 77.86 33.13 -95.31
N LEU A 712 77.07 32.30 -95.98
CA LEU A 712 77.07 32.16 -97.44
C LEU A 712 76.76 33.52 -98.11
N ALA A 713 75.69 34.20 -97.70
CA ALA A 713 75.35 35.53 -98.21
C ALA A 713 76.49 36.54 -98.00
N GLN A 714 77.16 36.51 -96.84
CA GLN A 714 78.31 37.38 -96.56
C GLN A 714 79.51 37.05 -97.46
N THR A 715 79.78 35.77 -97.75
CA THR A 715 80.83 35.38 -98.69
C THR A 715 80.50 35.77 -100.13
N VAL A 716 79.23 35.67 -100.55
CA VAL A 716 78.76 36.14 -101.86
C VAL A 716 78.94 37.66 -101.99
N VAL A 717 78.65 38.44 -100.95
CA VAL A 717 78.91 39.89 -100.95
C VAL A 717 80.40 40.20 -101.07
N LYS A 718 81.27 39.47 -100.35
CA LYS A 718 82.74 39.61 -100.47
C LYS A 718 83.21 39.27 -101.88
N LEU A 719 82.72 38.17 -102.46
CA LEU A 719 83.03 37.77 -103.84
C LEU A 719 82.56 38.83 -104.85
N ASN A 720 81.34 39.35 -104.70
CA ASN A 720 80.84 40.44 -105.53
C ASN A 720 81.69 41.71 -105.39
N GLY A 721 82.17 42.02 -104.18
CA GLY A 721 83.14 43.10 -103.94
C GLY A 721 84.45 42.88 -104.71
N ILE A 722 85.02 41.67 -104.66
CA ILE A 722 86.22 41.31 -105.42
C ILE A 722 85.96 41.40 -106.92
N ILE A 723 84.84 40.89 -107.41
CA ILE A 723 84.43 40.96 -108.82
C ILE A 723 84.33 42.42 -109.26
N LYS A 724 83.71 43.29 -108.46
CA LYS A 724 83.59 44.71 -108.77
C LYS A 724 84.96 45.39 -108.81
N THR A 725 85.82 45.09 -107.84
CA THR A 725 87.20 45.59 -107.81
C THR A 725 87.99 45.13 -109.04
N GLY A 726 87.80 43.87 -109.46
CA GLY A 726 88.39 43.31 -110.68
C GLY A 726 87.84 43.94 -111.95
N GLN A 727 86.53 44.19 -112.02
CA GLN A 727 85.90 44.91 -113.14
C GLN A 727 86.40 46.35 -113.26
N ASP A 728 86.56 47.05 -112.13
CA ASP A 728 87.06 48.42 -112.12
C ASP A 728 88.56 48.48 -112.48
N ALA A 729 89.36 47.51 -112.03
CA ALA A 729 90.75 47.36 -112.45
C ALA A 729 90.86 47.07 -113.96
N LEU A 730 90.02 46.17 -114.48
CA LEU A 730 89.96 45.88 -115.91
C LEU A 730 89.55 47.13 -116.72
N ALA A 731 88.60 47.92 -116.23
CA ALA A 731 88.19 49.17 -116.87
C ALA A 731 89.32 50.23 -116.85
N GLN A 732 90.13 50.28 -115.79
CA GLN A 732 91.33 51.12 -115.74
C GLN A 732 92.39 50.65 -116.74
N GLU A 733 92.64 49.35 -116.84
CA GLU A 733 93.55 48.79 -117.85
C GLU A 733 93.04 49.07 -119.27
N GLN A 734 91.75 48.92 -119.53
CA GLN A 734 91.13 49.26 -120.82
C GLN A 734 91.33 50.75 -121.15
N ASN A 735 91.11 51.67 -120.20
CA ASN A 735 91.36 53.11 -120.39
C ASN A 735 92.85 53.43 -120.62
N LEU A 736 93.76 52.68 -120.00
CA LEU A 736 95.19 52.86 -120.19
C LEU A 736 95.62 52.37 -121.58
N VAL A 737 95.04 51.25 -122.05
CA VAL A 737 95.20 50.76 -123.42
C VAL A 737 94.61 51.75 -124.44
N GLU A 738 93.45 52.35 -124.17
CA GLU A 738 92.86 53.40 -125.00
C GLU A 738 93.77 54.63 -125.11
N ASN A 739 94.34 55.07 -123.98
CA ASN A 739 95.30 56.18 -123.94
C ASN A 739 96.62 55.86 -124.64
N LEU A 740 97.10 54.61 -124.58
CA LEU A 740 98.27 54.17 -125.35
C LEU A 740 97.96 54.10 -126.85
N LYS A 741 96.76 53.64 -127.24
CA LYS A 741 96.28 53.73 -128.63
C LYS A 741 96.22 55.17 -129.13
N GLN A 742 95.72 56.12 -128.34
CA GLN A 742 95.72 57.56 -128.70
C GLN A 742 97.13 58.16 -128.80
N LYS A 743 98.09 57.72 -127.97
CA LYS A 743 99.49 58.16 -128.07
C LYS A 743 100.23 57.58 -129.29
N PHE A 744 99.78 56.45 -129.84
CA PHE A 744 100.27 55.93 -131.12
C PHE A 744 99.71 56.71 -132.33
N CYS A 745 98.50 57.27 -132.26
CA CYS A 745 97.88 58.03 -133.35
C CYS A 745 98.60 59.34 -133.76
N VAL A 746 99.54 59.87 -132.98
CA VAL A 746 100.27 61.12 -133.32
C VAL A 746 101.63 60.86 -133.99
N LYS A 747 102.08 59.60 -134.10
CA LYS A 747 103.43 59.28 -134.63
C LYS A 747 103.49 58.51 -135.95
N GLU A 748 102.34 58.15 -136.55
CA GLU A 748 102.29 57.51 -137.87
C GLU A 748 101.21 58.15 -138.76
N SER A 749 101.46 59.39 -139.17
CA SER A 749 100.89 59.96 -140.40
C SER A 749 102.02 60.14 -141.41
N ASN A 750 102.36 59.06 -142.11
CA ASN A 750 103.06 59.05 -143.41
C ASN A 750 103.09 57.60 -143.95
N ASN A 751 101.97 57.14 -144.52
CA ASN A 751 101.91 56.56 -145.88
C ASN A 751 100.63 55.75 -146.13
N SER A 752 99.93 56.16 -147.20
CA SER A 752 99.18 55.37 -148.19
C SER A 752 98.02 54.46 -147.74
N ALA A 753 96.96 54.20 -148.50
CA ALA A 753 96.30 54.72 -149.70
C ALA A 753 95.13 53.75 -149.99
N GLN A 754 94.11 54.21 -150.71
CA GLN A 754 93.07 53.42 -151.44
C GLN A 754 92.01 52.66 -150.61
N LYS A 755 90.73 53.05 -150.64
CA LYS A 755 89.68 52.85 -151.68
C LYS A 755 89.11 51.41 -151.67
N ILE A 756 87.83 51.25 -151.32
CA ILE A 756 86.74 50.61 -152.09
C ILE A 756 85.47 50.47 -151.24
N GLU A 757 84.36 50.62 -151.95
CA GLU A 757 82.92 50.68 -151.65
C GLU A 757 82.20 49.33 -151.41
N GLN A 758 80.95 49.44 -150.91
CA GLN A 758 79.76 48.57 -151.12
C GLN A 758 79.73 47.18 -150.39
N THR A 759 78.63 46.60 -149.86
CA THR A 759 77.17 46.86 -149.82
C THR A 759 76.47 45.83 -148.90
N SER A 760 75.23 46.16 -148.46
CA SER A 760 74.11 45.29 -147.99
C SER A 760 74.26 44.65 -146.60
N GLY A 761 73.24 44.52 -145.73
CA GLY A 761 71.79 44.73 -145.82
C GLY A 761 71.08 43.65 -144.97
N ILE A 762 69.89 43.99 -144.44
CA ILE A 762 68.83 43.12 -143.86
C ILE A 762 69.02 42.73 -142.37
N ALA A 763 68.04 42.65 -141.46
CA ALA A 763 66.72 43.24 -141.15
C ALA A 763 66.14 42.41 -139.97
N ASN A 764 65.09 42.93 -139.32
CA ASN A 764 64.06 42.25 -138.47
C ASN A 764 64.37 42.12 -136.97
N SER A 765 63.70 42.90 -136.09
CA SER A 765 62.29 42.81 -135.58
C SER A 765 62.15 41.72 -134.50
N ASP A 766 61.33 41.76 -133.46
CA ASP A 766 60.21 42.57 -132.97
C ASP A 766 60.03 42.16 -131.48
N VAL A 767 59.75 43.05 -130.53
CA VAL A 767 58.42 43.33 -129.92
C VAL A 767 57.68 42.12 -129.31
N GLY A 768 57.29 42.27 -128.03
CA GLY A 768 56.29 41.43 -127.37
C GLY A 768 55.95 41.92 -125.96
N THR A 769 54.69 42.32 -125.78
CA THR A 769 54.10 43.09 -124.67
C THR A 769 53.19 42.21 -123.79
N SER A 770 53.03 42.57 -122.51
CA SER A 770 51.95 42.31 -121.52
C SER A 770 51.10 41.02 -121.54
N VAL A 771 50.97 40.36 -120.37
CA VAL A 771 49.84 40.41 -119.40
C VAL A 771 50.38 40.08 -118.01
#